data_AF-V9E448-F1
#
_entry.id   AF-V9E448-F1
#
_cell.length_a   1.000
_cell.length_b   1.000
_cell.length_c   1.000
_cell.angle_alpha   90.00
_cell.angle_beta   90.00
_cell.angle_gamma   90.00
#
_symmetry.space_group_name_H-M   'P 1'
#
loop_
_entity.id
_entity.type
_entity.pdbx_description
1 polymer ?
#
loop_
_entity_poly.entity_id
_entity_poly.type
_entity_poly.pdbx_seq_one_letter_code
_entity_poly.pdbx_strand_id
1 'polypeptide(L)'
;MQDGDTPMKSRSMVIRETRIFLTNPDMLHLTILPQHRQWKQVLSNLRFLVVDEAHMYRGVFGSHVSCVFRRLFRLCALYGSNPQVVCCSATIQNPEAHFRQLIPTLPHQPTVSDRDDDDIDNAEEHMGPPSLQFFRQRPLRVITEDGAPSVEKLFCIWNPEVAKTSNSLQVSPPSADASKSSSATLRKRKRIEDTTHTQTSDNTEQGAEVNFSTSAIYQGSRILSRLVEAEIATLLFCRGRKLTELVLMNVHSILKADPKTQNLLRRVSSYRGGYTLEARRRIEQRLFSGDLLGVVATNALELGIDIGELDCTIHLGLPSSIASLWQQAGRAGRRQQLSKQKQSVAIIVCFDAPLDQHFAQKRHAMELFQLEPEAVSLNPMNQRILGQHLLCAARESALFSSQSGTDYVDSFVFGALNNTNITEKGEPATSEVSKVLFPLLKERKLVKCPENGGNQGYRIHSCMPKKFRAVSLRSICDENYTVVATKNDAANDTIDGEVLDEIPGDKVFFQVYPTAVYLYQAQEYLITRLDNIQRIAFARKCNQPLTYFTTCRDFTDLEVVRIHSTTKLGRSSEKPKCESALVCVGTVSILTRVIGSTMLEKRTMRFLGTNDFSLPHMQSFGEAVWLEFPVALRKQVEERGGRSWTAALHGVGHLFVALVRLFILCDAEDVGTEHVNEFEQRVKPNRVTIFERREGGSGLVPEIVKVLPKLIEKAWAIASECLCSDGCPACIQSSGCSEYNHVLDKQGSLQVLEYLHSIVTT
;
A
#
# COMPACT_ATOMS: atom_id res chain seq x y z
N MET A 1 2.79 29.55 -1.88
CA MET A 1 2.40 28.14 -2.08
C MET A 1 1.38 28.11 -3.19
N GLN A 2 1.57 27.30 -4.22
CA GLN A 2 0.57 27.12 -5.27
C GLN A 2 0.06 25.69 -5.21
N ASP A 3 -0.86 25.47 -4.28
CA ASP A 3 -1.71 24.29 -4.21
C ASP A 3 -3.05 24.56 -4.92
N GLY A 4 -3.97 23.60 -4.88
CA GLY A 4 -5.32 23.74 -5.45
C GLY A 4 -6.10 24.95 -4.89
N ASP A 5 -5.61 25.53 -3.80
CA ASP A 5 -6.31 26.51 -2.96
C ASP A 5 -5.94 27.96 -3.26
N THR A 6 -5.05 28.23 -4.23
CA THR A 6 -4.75 29.61 -4.63
C THR A 6 -5.93 30.23 -5.40
N PRO A 7 -6.58 31.31 -4.90
CA PRO A 7 -7.74 31.93 -5.55
C PRO A 7 -7.45 32.33 -7.01
N MET A 8 -8.37 32.06 -7.94
CA MET A 8 -8.14 32.26 -9.38
C MET A 8 -7.76 33.70 -9.78
N LYS A 9 -8.24 34.72 -9.04
CA LYS A 9 -8.00 36.14 -9.35
C LYS A 9 -6.58 36.63 -9.09
N SER A 10 -5.74 35.90 -8.35
CA SER A 10 -4.35 36.30 -8.03
C SER A 10 -3.27 35.48 -8.75
N ARG A 11 -3.63 34.39 -9.47
CA ARG A 11 -2.66 33.43 -10.03
C ARG A 11 -1.70 34.05 -11.05
N SER A 12 -2.17 34.96 -11.90
CA SER A 12 -1.32 35.60 -12.92
C SER A 12 -0.26 36.53 -12.32
N MET A 13 -0.59 37.22 -11.22
CA MET A 13 0.36 38.06 -10.48
C MET A 13 1.37 37.19 -9.71
N VAL A 14 0.88 36.14 -9.04
CA VAL A 14 1.72 35.17 -8.33
C VAL A 14 2.76 34.53 -9.27
N ILE A 15 2.37 34.10 -10.47
CA ILE A 15 3.31 33.49 -11.45
C ILE A 15 4.41 34.48 -11.88
N ARG A 16 4.10 35.78 -11.96
CA ARG A 16 5.06 36.81 -12.42
C ARG A 16 6.04 37.26 -11.33
N GLU A 17 5.58 37.37 -10.09
CA GLU A 17 6.37 37.96 -8.99
C GLU A 17 7.08 36.90 -8.13
N THR A 18 6.57 35.68 -8.10
CA THR A 18 7.10 34.62 -7.23
C THR A 18 8.36 33.99 -7.83
N ARG A 19 9.40 33.84 -7.00
CA ARG A 19 10.66 33.18 -7.38
C ARG A 19 10.78 31.73 -6.89
N ILE A 20 10.05 31.39 -5.82
CA ILE A 20 10.06 30.05 -5.21
C ILE A 20 8.62 29.52 -5.21
N PHE A 21 8.40 28.42 -5.94
CA PHE A 21 7.10 27.76 -6.02
C PHE A 21 7.13 26.49 -5.17
N LEU A 22 6.30 26.46 -4.12
CA LEU A 22 6.00 25.25 -3.37
C LEU A 22 4.73 24.64 -3.95
N THR A 23 4.85 23.41 -4.48
CA THR A 23 3.78 22.65 -5.14
C THR A 23 3.91 21.18 -4.79
N ASN A 24 2.84 20.41 -4.99
CA ASN A 24 2.89 18.94 -4.97
C ASN A 24 2.87 18.38 -6.41
N PRO A 25 3.17 17.07 -6.60
CA PRO A 25 3.14 16.46 -7.92
C PRO A 25 1.75 16.49 -8.58
N ASP A 26 0.68 16.41 -7.79
CA ASP A 26 -0.71 16.48 -8.27
C ASP A 26 -0.98 17.84 -8.98
N MET A 27 -0.53 18.95 -8.39
CA MET A 27 -0.68 20.29 -8.95
C MET A 27 0.21 20.54 -10.16
N LEU A 28 1.42 19.97 -10.15
CA LEU A 28 2.29 19.96 -11.31
C LEU A 28 1.58 19.25 -12.48
N HIS A 29 1.04 18.06 -12.22
CA HIS A 29 0.32 17.25 -13.19
C HIS A 29 -0.96 17.90 -13.74
N LEU A 30 -1.83 18.43 -12.86
CA LEU A 30 -3.17 18.88 -13.20
C LEU A 30 -3.24 20.33 -13.65
N THR A 31 -2.35 21.19 -13.15
CA THR A 31 -2.44 22.65 -13.36
C THR A 31 -1.27 23.19 -14.17
N ILE A 32 -0.04 22.95 -13.71
CA ILE A 32 1.14 23.62 -14.27
C ILE A 32 1.47 23.10 -15.67
N LEU A 33 1.69 21.79 -15.83
CA LEU A 33 2.11 21.21 -17.11
C LEU A 33 1.05 21.37 -18.22
N PRO A 34 -0.26 21.13 -17.99
CA PRO A 34 -1.27 21.34 -19.02
C PRO A 34 -1.42 22.81 -19.45
N GLN A 35 -1.05 23.75 -18.58
CA GLN A 35 -1.12 25.20 -18.84
C GLN A 35 0.27 25.81 -19.04
N HIS A 36 1.26 25.00 -19.44
CA HIS A 36 2.68 25.38 -19.53
C HIS A 36 2.97 26.69 -20.28
N ARG A 37 2.13 27.08 -21.26
CA ARG A 37 2.24 28.38 -21.96
C ARG A 37 2.09 29.58 -21.03
N GLN A 38 1.20 29.51 -20.04
CA GLN A 38 1.04 30.55 -19.02
C GLN A 38 2.24 30.59 -18.06
N TRP A 39 2.89 29.44 -17.90
CA TRP A 39 4.06 29.24 -17.05
C TRP A 39 5.39 29.37 -17.79
N LYS A 40 5.38 29.79 -19.06
CA LYS A 40 6.56 29.84 -19.92
C LYS A 40 7.73 30.56 -19.25
N GLN A 41 7.49 31.71 -18.63
CA GLN A 41 8.52 32.50 -17.96
C GLN A 41 9.17 31.75 -16.79
N VAL A 42 8.39 30.98 -16.03
CA VAL A 42 8.90 30.17 -14.91
C VAL A 42 9.69 28.98 -15.45
N LEU A 43 9.11 28.24 -16.40
CA LEU A 43 9.73 27.04 -16.97
C LEU A 43 11.04 27.37 -17.71
N SER A 44 11.10 28.48 -18.45
CA SER A 44 12.33 28.92 -19.14
C SER A 44 13.45 29.36 -18.18
N ASN A 45 13.12 29.71 -16.94
CA ASN A 45 14.08 30.18 -15.93
C ASN A 45 14.24 29.20 -14.76
N LEU A 46 13.69 27.99 -14.85
CA LEU A 46 13.74 27.01 -13.78
C LEU A 46 15.18 26.50 -13.60
N ARG A 47 15.82 26.87 -12.49
CA ARG A 47 17.20 26.48 -12.18
C ARG A 47 17.31 25.30 -11.22
N PHE A 48 16.35 25.18 -10.31
CA PHE A 48 16.35 24.15 -9.26
C PHE A 48 14.98 23.48 -9.18
N LEU A 49 14.98 22.17 -9.04
CA LEU A 49 13.86 21.34 -8.66
C LEU A 49 14.22 20.64 -7.35
N VAL A 50 13.58 21.05 -6.25
CA VAL A 50 13.76 20.39 -4.95
C VAL A 50 12.65 19.35 -4.79
N VAL A 51 13.04 18.09 -4.60
CA VAL A 51 12.15 16.95 -4.39
C VAL A 51 12.29 16.53 -2.94
N ASP A 52 11.38 17.00 -2.10
CA ASP A 52 11.35 16.61 -0.70
C ASP A 52 10.71 15.23 -0.52
N GLU A 53 11.11 14.51 0.52
CA GLU A 53 10.63 13.17 0.88
C GLU A 53 10.61 12.16 -0.29
N ALA A 54 11.69 12.13 -1.09
CA ALA A 54 11.74 11.39 -2.35
C ALA A 54 11.44 9.88 -2.24
N HIS A 55 11.75 9.22 -1.12
CA HIS A 55 11.37 7.81 -0.84
C HIS A 55 9.85 7.55 -0.83
N MET A 56 9.02 8.59 -0.73
CA MET A 56 7.57 8.47 -0.81
C MET A 56 7.08 8.25 -2.23
N TYR A 57 7.84 8.69 -3.21
CA TYR A 57 7.54 8.47 -4.61
C TYR A 57 7.97 7.07 -5.03
N ARG A 58 7.27 6.05 -4.52
CA ARG A 58 7.53 4.62 -4.77
C ARG A 58 6.32 3.89 -5.33
N GLY A 59 6.56 2.68 -5.84
CA GLY A 59 5.55 1.85 -6.47
C GLY A 59 4.80 2.61 -7.56
N VAL A 60 3.47 2.46 -7.59
CA VAL A 60 2.58 3.16 -8.53
C VAL A 60 2.70 4.67 -8.45
N PHE A 61 2.67 5.24 -7.24
CA PHE A 61 2.73 6.70 -7.07
C PHE A 61 4.07 7.24 -7.55
N GLY A 62 5.16 6.54 -7.23
CA GLY A 62 6.49 6.82 -7.75
C GLY A 62 6.56 6.81 -9.27
N SER A 63 6.03 5.76 -9.91
CA SER A 63 5.97 5.65 -11.37
C SER A 63 5.23 6.83 -12.01
N HIS A 64 4.09 7.25 -11.45
CA HIS A 64 3.34 8.42 -11.90
C HIS A 64 4.16 9.71 -11.76
N VAL A 65 4.70 9.97 -10.57
CA VAL A 65 5.50 11.18 -10.29
C VAL A 65 6.73 11.23 -11.20
N SER A 66 7.34 10.07 -11.44
CA SER A 66 8.46 9.92 -12.35
C SER A 66 8.11 10.28 -13.80
N CYS A 67 6.90 9.92 -14.27
CA CYS A 67 6.38 10.35 -15.57
C CYS A 67 6.00 11.85 -15.59
N VAL A 68 5.56 12.41 -14.47
CA VAL A 68 5.32 13.85 -14.32
C VAL A 68 6.63 14.64 -14.42
N PHE A 69 7.71 14.18 -13.78
CA PHE A 69 9.03 14.79 -13.90
C PHE A 69 9.59 14.69 -15.32
N ARG A 70 9.41 13.55 -16.00
CA ARG A 70 9.71 13.42 -17.43
C ARG A 70 9.05 14.53 -18.26
N ARG A 71 7.73 14.71 -18.12
CA ARG A 71 7.00 15.80 -18.80
C ARG A 71 7.49 17.20 -18.42
N LEU A 72 7.82 17.43 -17.15
CA LEU A 72 8.41 18.70 -16.70
C LEU A 72 9.74 18.98 -17.42
N PHE A 73 10.67 18.02 -17.41
CA PHE A 73 11.97 18.17 -18.07
C PHE A 73 11.83 18.34 -19.58
N ARG A 74 10.89 17.62 -20.20
CA ARG A 74 10.54 17.81 -21.62
C ARG A 74 10.14 19.25 -21.91
N LEU A 75 9.24 19.84 -21.11
CA LEU A 75 8.82 21.23 -21.29
C LEU A 75 9.94 22.23 -20.95
N CYS A 76 10.77 21.94 -19.96
CA CYS A 76 11.95 22.75 -19.64
C CYS A 76 12.92 22.80 -20.83
N ALA A 77 13.21 21.65 -21.45
CA ALA A 77 14.03 21.57 -22.65
C ALA A 77 13.45 22.42 -23.80
N LEU A 78 12.14 22.30 -24.07
CA LEU A 78 11.46 23.11 -25.10
C LEU A 78 11.51 24.62 -24.81
N TYR A 79 11.62 25.02 -23.54
CA TYR A 79 11.72 26.41 -23.12
C TYR A 79 13.15 26.90 -22.85
N GLY A 80 14.16 26.05 -23.07
CA GLY A 80 15.57 26.45 -22.96
C GLY A 80 16.18 26.29 -21.56
N SER A 81 15.63 25.46 -20.67
CA SER A 81 16.13 25.26 -19.31
C SER A 81 16.41 23.78 -18.98
N ASN A 82 17.43 23.57 -18.14
CA ASN A 82 17.82 22.26 -17.61
C ASN A 82 18.06 22.37 -16.08
N PRO A 83 17.01 22.19 -15.26
CA PRO A 83 17.09 22.43 -13.83
C PRO A 83 17.97 21.41 -13.10
N GLN A 84 18.68 21.86 -12.09
CA GLN A 84 19.36 21.00 -11.13
C GLN A 84 18.33 20.35 -10.19
N VAL A 85 18.41 19.04 -9.98
CA VAL A 85 17.55 18.35 -9.03
C VAL A 85 18.27 18.20 -7.69
N VAL A 86 17.57 18.49 -6.60
CA VAL A 86 18.01 18.21 -5.23
C VAL A 86 16.94 17.36 -4.57
N CYS A 87 17.27 16.12 -4.21
CA CYS A 87 16.35 15.21 -3.54
C CYS A 87 16.68 15.14 -2.04
N CYS A 88 15.67 15.33 -1.19
CA CYS A 88 15.73 14.99 0.22
C CYS A 88 14.96 13.69 0.43
N SER A 89 15.46 12.79 1.27
CA SER A 89 14.82 11.51 1.51
C SER A 89 15.18 11.00 2.91
N ALA A 90 14.28 10.24 3.52
CA ALA A 90 14.64 9.37 4.62
C ALA A 90 15.60 8.26 4.18
N THR A 91 16.18 7.59 5.17
CA THR A 91 17.13 6.50 4.99
C THR A 91 16.48 5.32 4.26
N ILE A 92 17.04 4.98 3.10
CA ILE A 92 16.61 3.87 2.23
C ILE A 92 17.84 3.10 1.75
N GLN A 93 17.69 1.83 1.39
CA GLN A 93 18.83 0.98 1.00
C GLN A 93 19.50 1.43 -0.30
N ASN A 94 18.70 1.92 -1.25
CA ASN A 94 19.10 2.10 -2.66
C ASN A 94 18.84 3.53 -3.19
N PRO A 95 19.31 4.59 -2.51
CA PRO A 95 18.96 5.98 -2.86
C PRO A 95 19.39 6.36 -4.28
N GLU A 96 20.57 5.91 -4.71
CA GLU A 96 21.09 6.20 -6.05
C GLU A 96 20.20 5.59 -7.16
N ALA A 97 19.84 4.31 -7.01
CA ALA A 97 18.97 3.61 -7.95
C ALA A 97 17.58 4.24 -7.98
N HIS A 98 17.01 4.56 -6.82
CA HIS A 98 15.71 5.20 -6.68
C HIS A 98 15.66 6.57 -7.38
N PHE A 99 16.64 7.44 -7.12
CA PHE A 99 16.69 8.77 -7.73
C PHE A 99 16.90 8.72 -9.24
N ARG A 100 17.69 7.76 -9.75
CA ARG A 100 17.85 7.51 -11.19
C ARG A 100 16.57 7.05 -11.86
N GLN A 101 15.75 6.26 -11.18
CA GLN A 101 14.46 5.85 -11.73
C GLN A 101 13.45 7.01 -11.68
N LEU A 102 13.43 7.76 -10.57
CA LEU A 102 12.49 8.85 -10.30
C LEU A 102 12.67 10.03 -11.27
N ILE A 103 13.91 10.45 -11.53
CA ILE A 103 14.25 11.57 -12.42
C ILE A 103 14.54 11.06 -13.84
N PRO A 104 14.16 11.79 -14.91
CA PRO A 104 14.51 11.39 -16.27
C PRO A 104 16.01 11.25 -16.49
N THR A 105 16.39 10.22 -17.25
CA THR A 105 17.74 10.10 -17.82
C THR A 105 17.88 11.08 -18.97
N LEU A 106 18.94 11.88 -18.94
CA LEU A 106 19.29 12.88 -19.95
C LEU A 106 20.56 12.45 -20.71
N PRO A 107 20.88 13.07 -21.86
CA PRO A 107 22.12 12.80 -22.59
C PRO A 107 23.37 13.08 -21.74
N HIS A 108 24.34 12.18 -21.77
CA HIS A 108 25.65 12.42 -21.13
C HIS A 108 26.45 13.51 -21.86
N GLN A 109 27.41 14.09 -21.14
CA GLN A 109 28.42 14.97 -21.75
C GLN A 109 29.49 14.08 -22.38
N PRO A 110 29.86 14.28 -23.66
CA PRO A 110 30.91 13.48 -24.28
C PRO A 110 32.23 13.67 -23.53
N THR A 111 32.88 12.57 -23.17
CA THR A 111 34.16 12.60 -22.46
C THR A 111 35.32 12.62 -23.44
N VAL A 112 36.47 13.18 -23.05
CA VAL A 112 37.64 13.31 -23.93
C VAL A 112 38.20 11.94 -24.35
N SER A 113 37.89 10.86 -23.63
CA SER A 113 38.22 9.48 -23.98
C SER A 113 37.36 8.87 -25.09
N ASP A 114 36.25 9.50 -25.48
CA ASP A 114 35.42 9.07 -26.62
C ASP A 114 35.97 9.64 -27.96
N ARG A 115 37.23 10.08 -27.97
CA ARG A 115 37.93 10.70 -29.10
C ARG A 115 39.15 9.86 -29.50
N ASP A 116 38.96 8.55 -29.63
CA ASP A 116 39.88 7.79 -30.47
C ASP A 116 39.65 8.24 -31.93
N ASP A 117 40.74 8.46 -32.68
CA ASP A 117 40.76 9.17 -33.97
C ASP A 117 39.91 8.51 -35.10
N ASP A 118 39.31 7.34 -34.85
CA ASP A 118 38.48 6.59 -35.82
C ASP A 118 36.97 6.90 -35.73
N ASP A 119 36.50 7.70 -34.75
CA ASP A 119 35.06 7.91 -34.44
C ASP A 119 34.55 9.36 -34.65
N ILE A 120 35.16 10.13 -35.56
CA ILE A 120 34.77 11.53 -35.82
C ILE A 120 33.31 11.66 -36.31
N ASP A 121 32.81 10.70 -37.09
CA ASP A 121 31.43 10.71 -37.59
C ASP A 121 30.39 10.37 -36.49
N ASN A 122 30.78 9.61 -35.46
CA ASN A 122 29.91 9.27 -34.31
C ASN A 122 29.84 10.37 -33.25
N ALA A 123 30.85 11.24 -33.19
CA ALA A 123 30.94 12.35 -32.25
C ALA A 123 29.88 13.45 -32.49
N GLU A 124 29.48 13.69 -33.75
CA GLU A 124 28.41 14.64 -34.08
C GLU A 124 27.02 14.14 -33.66
N GLU A 125 26.77 12.83 -33.78
CA GLU A 125 25.50 12.21 -33.39
C GLU A 125 25.23 12.32 -31.87
N HIS A 126 26.29 12.26 -31.06
CA HIS A 126 26.23 12.35 -29.59
C HIS A 126 26.01 13.79 -29.08
N MET A 127 26.26 14.80 -29.91
CA MET A 127 26.14 16.21 -29.54
C MET A 127 24.70 16.72 -29.60
N GLY A 128 23.79 16.07 -30.34
CA GLY A 128 22.40 16.49 -30.47
C GLY A 128 22.24 17.88 -31.16
N PRO A 129 21.00 18.38 -31.32
CA PRO A 129 20.77 19.64 -32.01
C PRO A 129 21.38 20.82 -31.23
N PRO A 130 21.98 21.84 -31.90
CA PRO A 130 22.64 22.96 -31.24
C PRO A 130 21.78 23.68 -30.19
N SER A 131 20.48 23.75 -30.43
CA SER A 131 19.51 24.36 -29.51
C SER A 131 19.31 23.59 -28.20
N LEU A 132 19.72 22.32 -28.10
CA LEU A 132 19.54 21.46 -26.91
C LEU A 132 20.85 21.01 -26.27
N GLN A 133 22.00 21.57 -26.66
CA GLN A 133 23.29 21.18 -26.08
C GLN A 133 23.38 21.41 -24.56
N PHE A 134 22.58 22.33 -24.01
CA PHE A 134 22.46 22.60 -22.57
C PHE A 134 21.74 21.47 -21.80
N PHE A 135 20.98 20.62 -22.50
CA PHE A 135 20.14 19.58 -21.92
C PHE A 135 20.94 18.31 -21.70
N ARG A 136 21.70 18.28 -20.59
CA ARG A 136 22.65 17.22 -20.24
C ARG A 136 22.40 16.66 -18.85
N GLN A 137 22.76 15.40 -18.69
CA GLN A 137 22.78 14.70 -17.41
C GLN A 137 23.79 15.34 -16.47
N ARG A 138 23.36 15.58 -15.23
CA ARG A 138 24.25 15.98 -14.14
C ARG A 138 24.64 14.75 -13.31
N PRO A 139 25.87 14.69 -12.76
CA PRO A 139 26.26 13.59 -11.89
C PRO A 139 25.37 13.58 -10.63
N LEU A 140 24.88 12.40 -10.28
CA LEU A 140 24.14 12.18 -9.05
C LEU A 140 25.13 11.96 -7.91
N ARG A 141 25.08 12.82 -6.88
CA ARG A 141 25.87 12.66 -5.65
C ARG A 141 24.92 12.41 -4.49
N VAL A 142 25.05 11.26 -3.84
CA VAL A 142 24.33 10.94 -2.61
C VAL A 142 25.15 11.46 -1.42
N ILE A 143 24.48 12.13 -0.48
CA ILE A 143 25.08 12.65 0.76
C ILE A 143 24.42 11.90 1.91
N THR A 144 25.21 11.14 2.68
CA THR A 144 24.72 10.29 3.78
C THR A 144 25.26 10.72 5.15
N GLU A 145 26.25 11.60 5.20
CA GLU A 145 26.82 12.11 6.44
C GLU A 145 25.83 13.08 7.12
N ASP A 146 25.31 12.69 8.29
CA ASP A 146 24.48 13.55 9.13
C ASP A 146 25.34 14.33 10.13
N GLY A 147 25.31 15.65 10.03
CA GLY A 147 25.98 16.57 10.94
C GLY A 147 25.06 17.20 11.99
N ALA A 148 23.80 16.76 12.09
CA ALA A 148 22.83 17.34 13.00
C ALA A 148 23.10 16.93 14.47
N PRO A 149 22.84 17.83 15.44
CA PRO A 149 22.92 17.49 16.85
C PRO A 149 21.83 16.48 17.22
N SER A 150 22.21 15.39 17.89
CA SER A 150 21.28 14.35 18.36
C SER A 150 21.18 14.34 19.89
N VAL A 151 19.99 14.01 20.40
CA VAL A 151 19.71 13.80 21.83
C VAL A 151 19.51 12.32 22.12
N GLU A 152 19.74 11.91 23.36
CA GLU A 152 19.46 10.54 23.77
C GLU A 152 17.96 10.21 23.59
N LYS A 153 17.69 9.10 22.91
CA LYS A 153 16.33 8.60 22.63
C LYS A 153 16.19 7.19 23.19
N LEU A 154 15.19 7.00 24.04
CA LEU A 154 14.87 5.72 24.64
C LEU A 154 13.82 4.99 23.81
N PHE A 155 14.14 3.77 23.36
CA PHE A 155 13.19 2.87 22.72
C PHE A 155 12.68 1.83 23.73
N CYS A 156 11.35 1.68 23.81
CA CYS A 156 10.70 0.69 24.63
C CYS A 156 9.89 -0.26 23.74
N ILE A 157 10.18 -1.56 23.79
CA ILE A 157 9.34 -2.58 23.16
C ILE A 157 8.43 -3.15 24.25
N TRP A 158 7.14 -2.88 24.12
CA TRP A 158 6.09 -3.31 25.03
C TRP A 158 5.32 -4.48 24.43
N ASN A 159 5.48 -5.68 25.00
CA ASN A 159 4.73 -6.86 24.59
C ASN A 159 3.61 -7.15 25.60
N PRO A 160 2.33 -6.97 25.24
CA PRO A 160 1.22 -7.36 26.10
C PRO A 160 1.26 -8.85 26.42
N GLU A 161 0.92 -9.22 27.66
CA GLU A 161 0.78 -10.64 28.01
C GLU A 161 -0.42 -11.25 27.28
N VAL A 162 -0.18 -12.30 26.51
CA VAL A 162 -1.26 -13.06 25.86
C VAL A 162 -2.09 -13.74 26.94
N ALA A 163 -3.37 -13.38 27.07
CA ALA A 163 -4.29 -14.12 27.91
C ALA A 163 -4.31 -15.58 27.44
N LYS A 164 -3.88 -16.51 28.31
CA LYS A 164 -3.90 -17.95 28.01
C LYS A 164 -5.34 -18.39 27.81
N THR A 165 -5.79 -18.50 26.56
CA THR A 165 -7.05 -19.16 26.23
C THR A 165 -6.85 -20.67 26.42
N SER A 166 -7.43 -21.21 27.48
CA SER A 166 -7.60 -22.65 27.66
C SER A 166 -8.50 -23.20 26.55
N ASN A 167 -7.99 -24.20 25.82
CA ASN A 167 -8.68 -25.10 24.88
C ASN A 167 -9.54 -24.43 23.79
N SER A 168 -9.05 -24.53 22.55
CA SER A 168 -9.83 -24.37 21.32
C SER A 168 -11.09 -25.24 21.34
N LEU A 169 -12.27 -24.62 21.47
CA LEU A 169 -13.55 -25.25 21.20
C LEU A 169 -13.62 -25.59 19.71
N GLN A 170 -13.49 -26.88 19.39
CA GLN A 170 -13.85 -27.43 18.10
C GLN A 170 -15.35 -27.19 17.88
N VAL A 171 -15.71 -26.28 16.99
CA VAL A 171 -17.04 -26.28 16.38
C VAL A 171 -16.93 -27.21 15.17
N SER A 172 -17.44 -28.42 15.31
CA SER A 172 -17.59 -29.35 14.20
C SER A 172 -18.65 -28.84 13.21
N PRO A 173 -18.40 -28.90 11.89
CA PRO A 173 -19.43 -28.62 10.90
C PRO A 173 -20.52 -29.71 10.95
N PRO A 174 -21.79 -29.40 10.62
CA PRO A 174 -22.85 -30.39 10.63
C PRO A 174 -22.57 -31.48 9.57
N SER A 175 -22.51 -32.73 10.03
CA SER A 175 -22.34 -33.91 9.19
C SER A 175 -23.52 -34.04 8.22
N ALA A 176 -23.23 -33.97 6.93
CA ALA A 176 -24.13 -34.40 5.87
C ALA A 176 -24.07 -35.93 5.80
N ASP A 177 -25.16 -36.60 6.16
CA ASP A 177 -25.29 -38.03 5.91
C ASP A 177 -26.65 -38.39 5.29
N ALA A 178 -26.52 -39.20 4.24
CA ALA A 178 -27.46 -40.10 3.60
C ALA A 178 -28.75 -39.55 2.93
N SER A 179 -28.69 -39.57 1.60
CA SER A 179 -29.80 -39.76 0.69
C SER A 179 -30.55 -41.10 0.94
N LYS A 180 -31.89 -41.08 0.86
CA LYS A 180 -32.69 -41.98 0.01
C LYS A 180 -34.21 -41.70 0.07
N SER A 181 -34.79 -41.77 -1.13
CA SER A 181 -36.16 -42.14 -1.54
C SER A 181 -37.37 -41.22 -1.31
N SER A 182 -37.95 -40.89 -2.47
CA SER A 182 -39.37 -41.04 -2.86
C SER A 182 -40.40 -39.98 -2.45
N SER A 183 -40.72 -39.16 -3.45
CA SER A 183 -42.05 -38.89 -4.01
C SER A 183 -43.25 -38.61 -3.09
N ALA A 184 -43.83 -37.43 -3.39
CA ALA A 184 -45.26 -37.14 -3.53
C ALA A 184 -46.04 -36.56 -2.34
N THR A 185 -46.72 -35.45 -2.68
CA THR A 185 -48.06 -35.01 -2.26
C THR A 185 -48.19 -33.97 -1.14
N LEU A 186 -48.89 -32.88 -1.54
CA LEU A 186 -49.65 -31.88 -0.79
C LEU A 186 -49.95 -32.16 0.71
N ARG A 187 -49.84 -31.12 1.56
CA ARG A 187 -51.00 -30.39 2.14
C ARG A 187 -50.62 -29.32 3.19
N LYS A 188 -51.31 -28.17 3.03
CA LYS A 188 -51.88 -27.22 4.01
C LYS A 188 -51.49 -27.30 5.51
N ARG A 189 -51.11 -26.11 6.02
CA ARG A 189 -51.55 -25.41 7.25
C ARG A 189 -52.16 -26.28 8.37
N LYS A 190 -51.57 -26.23 9.57
CA LYS A 190 -52.33 -26.00 10.81
C LYS A 190 -51.49 -25.41 11.94
N ARG A 191 -52.13 -24.46 12.61
CA ARG A 191 -51.83 -23.71 13.83
C ARG A 191 -52.14 -24.57 15.07
N ILE A 192 -51.60 -24.18 16.24
CA ILE A 192 -52.05 -24.36 17.66
C ILE A 192 -50.79 -24.66 18.51
N GLU A 193 -50.31 -23.74 19.36
CA GLU A 193 -50.78 -23.34 20.71
C GLU A 193 -50.68 -24.45 21.79
N ASP A 194 -49.94 -24.09 22.84
CA ASP A 194 -49.92 -24.56 24.24
C ASP A 194 -49.82 -26.03 24.59
N THR A 195 -48.73 -26.42 25.26
CA THR A 195 -48.82 -27.00 26.63
C THR A 195 -47.46 -27.11 27.35
N THR A 196 -47.42 -26.46 28.52
CA THR A 196 -46.86 -26.90 29.82
C THR A 196 -45.36 -27.19 30.00
N HIS A 197 -44.76 -26.28 30.78
CA HIS A 197 -43.76 -26.50 31.82
C HIS A 197 -43.35 -27.95 32.14
N THR A 198 -42.08 -28.24 31.85
CA THR A 198 -41.25 -29.15 32.66
C THR A 198 -39.94 -28.43 32.97
N GLN A 199 -39.79 -28.07 34.25
CA GLN A 199 -38.55 -27.57 34.83
C GLN A 199 -37.47 -28.65 34.71
N THR A 200 -36.37 -28.34 34.02
CA THR A 200 -35.11 -29.06 34.17
C THR A 200 -33.98 -28.03 34.25
N SER A 201 -33.52 -27.87 35.49
CA SER A 201 -32.17 -27.50 35.94
C SER A 201 -31.29 -26.63 35.04
N ASP A 202 -31.05 -25.43 35.56
CA ASP A 202 -29.92 -24.55 35.27
C ASP A 202 -28.60 -25.32 35.10
N ASN A 203 -28.07 -25.31 33.88
CA ASN A 203 -26.63 -25.33 33.65
C ASN A 203 -26.27 -24.03 32.94
N THR A 204 -25.94 -23.02 33.76
CA THR A 204 -25.27 -21.82 33.30
C THR A 204 -23.86 -22.19 32.85
N GLU A 205 -23.68 -22.44 31.55
CA GLU A 205 -22.36 -22.50 30.94
C GLU A 205 -21.71 -21.10 31.06
N GLN A 206 -20.83 -20.96 32.06
CA GLN A 206 -19.95 -19.81 32.22
C GLN A 206 -18.99 -19.78 31.03
N GLY A 207 -19.30 -18.95 30.04
CA GLY A 207 -18.39 -18.64 28.94
C GLY A 207 -17.08 -18.06 29.46
N ALA A 208 -15.96 -18.58 28.97
CA ALA A 208 -14.63 -18.08 29.28
C ALA A 208 -14.55 -16.57 28.99
N GLU A 209 -14.36 -15.76 30.03
CA GLU A 209 -14.19 -14.31 29.90
C GLU A 209 -12.92 -13.98 29.13
N VAL A 210 -13.07 -13.51 27.89
CA VAL A 210 -11.98 -12.89 27.13
C VAL A 210 -11.60 -11.59 27.83
N ASN A 211 -10.40 -11.54 28.41
CA ASN A 211 -9.95 -10.41 29.22
C ASN A 211 -9.39 -9.28 28.33
N PHE A 212 -10.26 -8.39 27.83
CA PHE A 212 -9.93 -7.28 26.92
C PHE A 212 -8.85 -6.32 27.45
N SER A 213 -8.62 -6.33 28.76
CA SER A 213 -7.56 -5.57 29.44
C SER A 213 -6.15 -5.91 28.93
N THR A 214 -5.97 -7.05 28.28
CA THR A 214 -4.67 -7.53 27.76
C THR A 214 -4.41 -7.19 26.29
N SER A 215 -5.41 -6.74 25.53
CA SER A 215 -5.23 -6.48 24.10
C SER A 215 -4.25 -5.34 23.83
N ALA A 216 -3.43 -5.46 22.79
CA ALA A 216 -2.49 -4.41 22.35
C ALA A 216 -3.19 -3.06 22.12
N ILE A 217 -4.38 -3.07 21.53
CA ILE A 217 -5.20 -1.87 21.28
C ILE A 217 -5.55 -1.18 22.60
N TYR A 218 -6.03 -1.93 23.60
CA TYR A 218 -6.38 -1.38 24.90
C TYR A 218 -5.15 -0.90 25.68
N GLN A 219 -4.06 -1.68 25.67
CA GLN A 219 -2.80 -1.31 26.32
C GLN A 219 -2.21 -0.02 25.72
N GLY A 220 -2.15 0.09 24.39
CA GLY A 220 -1.73 1.31 23.70
C GLY A 220 -2.62 2.51 24.03
N SER A 221 -3.94 2.30 24.09
CA SER A 221 -4.91 3.33 24.50
C SER A 221 -4.67 3.78 25.95
N ARG A 222 -4.42 2.84 26.86
CA ARG A 222 -4.15 3.10 28.28
C ARG A 222 -2.84 3.86 28.48
N ILE A 223 -1.78 3.48 27.76
CA ILE A 223 -0.49 4.21 27.79
C ILE A 223 -0.69 5.65 27.31
N LEU A 224 -1.38 5.85 26.18
CA LEU A 224 -1.67 7.20 25.68
C LEU A 224 -2.50 8.02 26.67
N SER A 225 -3.56 7.46 27.26
CA SER A 225 -4.36 8.14 28.29
C SER A 225 -3.50 8.60 29.46
N ARG A 226 -2.57 7.76 29.95
CA ARG A 226 -1.66 8.13 31.06
C ARG A 226 -0.66 9.20 30.70
N LEU A 227 -0.13 9.19 29.47
CA LEU A 227 0.78 10.25 29.00
C LEU A 227 0.04 11.59 28.85
N VAL A 228 -1.19 11.56 28.34
CA VAL A 228 -2.05 12.75 28.24
C VAL A 228 -2.44 13.28 29.62
N GLU A 229 -2.74 12.41 30.59
CA GLU A 229 -2.95 12.77 32.00
C GLU A 229 -1.72 13.46 32.61
N ALA A 230 -0.51 13.05 32.21
CA ALA A 230 0.76 13.63 32.63
C ALA A 230 1.18 14.87 31.81
N GLU A 231 0.31 15.37 30.93
CA GLU A 231 0.56 16.51 30.03
C GLU A 231 1.75 16.31 29.06
N ILE A 232 2.05 15.06 28.70
CA ILE A 232 3.10 14.70 27.75
C ILE A 232 2.53 14.68 26.33
N ALA A 233 3.04 15.56 25.47
CA ALA A 233 2.63 15.63 24.07
C ALA A 233 3.04 14.35 23.32
N THR A 234 2.04 13.57 22.90
CA THR A 234 2.21 12.20 22.41
C THR A 234 1.50 11.96 21.08
N LEU A 235 2.21 11.35 20.15
CA LEU A 235 1.67 10.90 18.86
C LEU A 235 1.65 9.37 18.81
N LEU A 236 0.46 8.78 18.62
CA LEU A 236 0.26 7.33 18.52
C LEU A 236 -0.03 6.94 17.07
N PHE A 237 0.87 6.16 16.45
CA PHE A 237 0.73 5.64 15.10
C PHE A 237 0.01 4.30 15.05
N CYS A 238 -0.99 4.19 14.17
CA CYS A 238 -1.80 3.00 13.93
C CYS A 238 -1.68 2.50 12.49
N ARG A 239 -1.67 1.17 12.33
CA ARG A 239 -1.79 0.49 11.03
C ARG A 239 -3.24 0.50 10.53
N GLY A 240 -3.66 1.60 9.93
CA GLY A 240 -4.92 1.71 9.19
C GLY A 240 -6.02 2.56 9.83
N ARG A 241 -7.04 2.89 9.03
CA ARG A 241 -8.10 3.86 9.39
C ARG A 241 -8.97 3.34 10.55
N LYS A 242 -9.44 2.10 10.47
CA LYS A 242 -10.31 1.49 11.48
C LYS A 242 -9.63 1.40 12.85
N LEU A 243 -8.36 0.99 12.88
CA LEU A 243 -7.58 0.87 14.12
C LEU A 243 -7.39 2.24 14.81
N THR A 244 -7.12 3.28 14.02
CA THR A 244 -6.98 4.66 14.52
C THR A 244 -8.24 5.10 15.28
N GLU A 245 -9.42 4.86 14.72
CA GLU A 245 -10.68 5.26 15.35
C GLU A 245 -11.02 4.39 16.58
N LEU A 246 -10.71 3.09 16.54
CA LEU A 246 -10.90 2.18 17.68
C LEU A 246 -10.04 2.59 18.88
N VAL A 247 -8.78 2.96 18.65
CA VAL A 247 -7.89 3.46 19.71
C VAL A 247 -8.44 4.77 20.29
N LEU A 248 -8.86 5.72 19.46
CA LEU A 248 -9.46 6.96 19.94
C LEU A 248 -10.71 6.69 20.79
N MET A 249 -11.57 5.78 20.36
CA MET A 249 -12.77 5.38 21.10
C MET A 249 -12.42 4.80 22.49
N ASN A 250 -11.40 3.96 22.57
CA ASN A 250 -10.90 3.40 23.83
C ASN A 250 -10.30 4.48 24.74
N VAL A 251 -9.48 5.38 24.20
CA VAL A 251 -8.90 6.52 24.95
C VAL A 251 -10.01 7.39 25.52
N HIS A 252 -11.03 7.73 24.73
CA HIS A 252 -12.19 8.48 25.21
C HIS A 252 -12.96 7.72 26.29
N SER A 253 -13.12 6.41 26.15
CA SER A 253 -13.78 5.59 27.18
C SER A 253 -13.01 5.60 28.51
N ILE A 254 -11.68 5.49 28.47
CA ILE A 254 -10.80 5.52 29.65
C ILE A 254 -10.85 6.89 30.32
N LEU A 255 -10.64 7.98 29.57
CA LEU A 255 -10.63 9.35 30.11
C LEU A 255 -12.01 9.82 30.60
N LYS A 256 -13.10 9.24 30.09
CA LYS A 256 -14.46 9.55 30.55
C LYS A 256 -14.78 8.88 31.89
N ALA A 257 -14.11 7.77 32.22
CA ALA A 257 -14.36 7.00 33.43
C ALA A 257 -13.97 7.75 34.72
N ASP A 258 -12.92 8.58 34.68
CA ASP A 258 -12.54 9.47 35.80
C ASP A 258 -13.05 10.90 35.54
N PRO A 259 -13.88 11.48 36.44
CA PRO A 259 -14.32 12.87 36.34
C PRO A 259 -13.18 13.89 36.21
N LYS A 260 -12.00 13.61 36.77
CA LYS A 260 -10.85 14.53 36.72
C LYS A 260 -10.26 14.68 35.32
N THR A 261 -10.42 13.68 34.47
CA THR A 261 -9.79 13.60 33.14
C THR A 261 -10.75 13.95 32.00
N GLN A 262 -12.02 14.25 32.30
CA GLN A 262 -13.04 14.56 31.28
C GLN A 262 -12.70 15.81 30.44
N ASN A 263 -12.01 16.79 31.04
CA ASN A 263 -11.53 17.98 30.33
C ASN A 263 -10.45 17.65 29.28
N LEU A 264 -9.76 16.52 29.40
CA LEU A 264 -8.72 16.07 28.47
C LEU A 264 -9.29 15.41 27.21
N LEU A 265 -10.58 15.01 27.21
CA LEU A 265 -11.22 14.42 26.04
C LEU A 265 -11.11 15.31 24.80
N ARG A 266 -11.26 16.63 24.97
CA ARG A 266 -11.13 17.58 23.84
C ARG A 266 -9.68 17.72 23.35
N ARG A 267 -8.69 17.35 24.17
CA ARG A 267 -7.25 17.44 23.87
C ARG A 267 -6.71 16.19 23.19
N VAL A 268 -7.58 15.23 22.86
CA VAL A 268 -7.24 14.04 22.07
C VAL A 268 -8.07 14.00 20.79
N SER A 269 -7.46 13.62 19.67
CA SER A 269 -8.15 13.47 18.38
C SER A 269 -7.50 12.40 17.51
N SER A 270 -8.22 11.93 16.49
CA SER A 270 -7.67 11.04 15.45
C SER A 270 -7.27 11.84 14.21
N TYR A 271 -6.29 11.36 13.44
CA TYR A 271 -5.86 11.95 12.17
C TYR A 271 -5.63 10.86 11.11
N ARG A 272 -6.29 10.99 9.95
CA ARG A 272 -6.12 10.05 8.83
C ARG A 272 -6.36 10.73 7.49
N GLY A 273 -5.65 10.26 6.47
CA GLY A 273 -5.64 10.91 5.14
C GLY A 273 -6.98 10.95 4.39
N GLY A 274 -7.97 10.14 4.79
CA GLY A 274 -9.31 10.16 4.19
C GLY A 274 -10.19 11.33 4.63
N TYR A 275 -9.84 12.02 5.73
CA TYR A 275 -10.58 13.20 6.16
C TYR A 275 -10.53 14.32 5.13
N THR A 276 -11.60 15.12 5.13
CA THR A 276 -11.67 16.36 4.35
C THR A 276 -10.48 17.27 4.66
N LEU A 277 -10.09 18.08 3.67
CA LEU A 277 -8.96 19.00 3.82
C LEU A 277 -9.16 19.97 4.98
N GLU A 278 -10.38 20.49 5.16
CA GLU A 278 -10.73 21.39 6.25
C GLU A 278 -10.56 20.72 7.62
N ALA A 279 -11.04 19.48 7.77
CA ALA A 279 -10.89 18.73 9.02
C ALA A 279 -9.41 18.48 9.36
N ARG A 280 -8.58 18.10 8.37
CA ARG A 280 -7.14 17.90 8.56
C ARG A 280 -6.43 19.17 9.01
N ARG A 281 -6.67 20.31 8.34
CA ARG A 281 -6.10 21.61 8.70
C ARG A 281 -6.47 22.04 10.12
N ARG A 282 -7.72 21.81 10.53
CA ARG A 282 -8.17 22.10 11.89
C ARG A 282 -7.40 21.28 12.93
N ILE A 283 -7.17 20.00 12.68
CA ILE A 283 -6.42 19.12 13.59
C ILE A 283 -4.95 19.53 13.63
N GLU A 284 -4.33 19.79 12.48
CA GLU A 284 -2.94 20.24 12.36
C GLU A 284 -2.69 21.55 13.11
N GLN A 285 -3.58 22.54 12.97
CA GLN A 285 -3.49 23.81 13.69
C GLN A 285 -3.56 23.63 15.21
N ARG A 286 -4.46 22.76 15.69
CA ARG A 286 -4.62 22.49 17.13
C ARG A 286 -3.44 21.69 17.70
N LEU A 287 -2.82 20.86 16.88
CA LEU A 287 -1.62 20.12 17.25
C LEU A 287 -0.41 21.08 17.33
N PHE A 288 -0.22 21.92 16.32
CA PHE A 288 0.84 22.94 16.31
C PHE A 288 0.72 23.95 17.45
N SER A 289 -0.50 24.34 17.82
CA SER A 289 -0.72 25.28 18.94
C SER A 289 -0.57 24.64 20.33
N GLY A 290 -0.38 23.32 20.43
CA GLY A 290 -0.33 22.59 21.70
C GLY A 290 -1.70 22.39 22.39
N ASP A 291 -2.81 22.71 21.71
CA ASP A 291 -4.16 22.44 22.22
C ASP A 291 -4.41 20.93 22.35
N LEU A 292 -3.93 20.15 21.38
CA LEU A 292 -3.94 18.68 21.42
C LEU A 292 -2.69 18.16 22.15
N LEU A 293 -2.90 17.30 23.16
CA LEU A 293 -1.83 16.54 23.82
C LEU A 293 -1.64 15.15 23.22
N GLY A 294 -2.71 14.57 22.68
CA GLY A 294 -2.71 13.22 22.13
C GLY A 294 -3.30 13.20 20.74
N VAL A 295 -2.56 12.68 19.77
CA VAL A 295 -3.12 12.41 18.44
C VAL A 295 -2.91 10.95 18.08
N VAL A 296 -3.99 10.29 17.69
CA VAL A 296 -3.96 8.93 17.15
C VAL A 296 -3.98 9.04 15.62
N ALA A 297 -2.92 8.63 14.94
CA ALA A 297 -2.77 8.87 13.51
C ALA A 297 -2.42 7.61 12.72
N THR A 298 -2.78 7.58 11.45
CA THR A 298 -2.11 6.68 10.49
C THR A 298 -0.73 7.25 10.13
N ASN A 299 -0.04 6.62 9.18
CA ASN A 299 1.16 7.19 8.53
C ASN A 299 0.97 8.56 7.84
N ALA A 300 -0.23 9.16 7.91
CA ALA A 300 -0.50 10.47 7.32
C ALA A 300 0.21 11.62 8.08
N LEU A 301 0.58 11.43 9.34
CA LEU A 301 1.44 12.36 10.12
C LEU A 301 2.90 11.90 10.18
N GLU A 302 3.28 10.87 9.42
CA GLU A 302 4.66 10.41 9.36
C GLU A 302 5.59 11.44 8.70
N LEU A 303 5.07 12.29 7.81
CA LEU A 303 5.84 13.09 6.85
C LEU A 303 5.44 14.56 6.82
N GLY A 304 6.43 15.42 6.51
CA GLY A 304 6.24 16.75 5.91
C GLY A 304 5.52 17.85 6.71
N ILE A 305 4.88 17.56 7.84
CA ILE A 305 4.20 18.57 8.66
C ILE A 305 5.08 18.91 9.87
N ASP A 306 5.26 20.21 10.13
CA ASP A 306 5.79 20.68 11.41
C ASP A 306 4.69 20.48 12.46
N ILE A 307 4.81 19.39 13.20
CA ILE A 307 3.83 18.93 14.20
C ILE A 307 4.09 19.61 15.55
N GLY A 308 5.09 20.49 15.65
CA GLY A 308 5.52 21.10 16.90
C GLY A 308 6.41 20.16 17.73
N GLU A 309 6.53 20.47 19.01
CA GLU A 309 7.42 19.76 19.94
C GLU A 309 6.70 18.54 20.54
N LEU A 310 7.05 17.34 20.08
CA LEU A 310 6.58 16.08 20.69
C LEU A 310 7.63 15.51 21.64
N ASP A 311 7.15 14.99 22.78
CA ASP A 311 8.00 14.36 23.79
C ASP A 311 8.00 12.82 23.64
N CYS A 312 6.89 12.24 23.18
CA CYS A 312 6.72 10.80 23.03
C CYS A 312 6.06 10.38 21.70
N THR A 313 6.50 9.24 21.15
CA THR A 313 5.78 8.52 20.10
C THR A 313 5.40 7.12 20.56
N ILE A 314 4.21 6.67 20.18
CA ILE A 314 3.75 5.30 20.37
C ILE A 314 3.50 4.68 18.98
N HIS A 315 3.98 3.48 18.75
CA HIS A 315 3.70 2.70 17.54
C HIS A 315 2.84 1.51 17.96
N LEU A 316 1.59 1.48 17.51
CA LEU A 316 0.70 0.37 17.76
C LEU A 316 0.94 -0.71 16.70
N GLY A 317 1.70 -1.72 17.12
CA GLY A 317 2.42 -2.66 16.28
C GLY A 317 3.76 -2.10 15.81
N LEU A 318 4.60 -2.97 15.27
CA LEU A 318 5.79 -2.50 14.56
C LEU A 318 5.40 -1.51 13.45
N PRO A 319 6.25 -0.56 13.06
CA PRO A 319 5.99 0.21 11.85
C PRO A 319 5.93 -0.69 10.60
N SER A 320 5.44 -0.18 9.47
CA SER A 320 5.37 -0.96 8.22
C SER A 320 6.74 -1.24 7.63
N SER A 321 7.74 -0.44 8.01
CA SER A 321 9.12 -0.53 7.56
C SER A 321 10.09 0.04 8.61
N ILE A 322 11.37 -0.30 8.52
CA ILE A 322 12.47 0.25 9.32
C ILE A 322 12.64 1.73 9.02
N ALA A 323 12.52 2.14 7.75
CA ALA A 323 12.52 3.55 7.38
C ALA A 323 11.40 4.34 8.12
N SER A 324 10.18 3.80 8.14
CA SER A 324 9.06 4.39 8.87
C SER A 324 9.27 4.38 10.38
N LEU A 325 9.90 3.34 10.95
CA LEU A 325 10.22 3.30 12.37
C LEU A 325 11.08 4.48 12.77
N TRP A 326 12.18 4.73 12.06
CA TRP A 326 13.08 5.83 12.36
C TRP A 326 12.43 7.20 12.12
N GLN A 327 11.65 7.36 11.04
CA GLN A 327 10.93 8.60 10.77
C GLN A 327 9.90 8.93 11.84
N GLN A 328 9.04 7.96 12.16
CA GLN A 328 7.99 8.14 13.14
C GLN A 328 8.60 8.40 14.53
N ALA A 329 9.62 7.63 14.94
CA ALA A 329 10.32 7.85 16.21
C ALA A 329 11.08 9.18 16.26
N GLY A 330 11.57 9.68 15.12
CA GLY A 330 12.21 10.99 14.96
C GLY A 330 11.25 12.19 15.01
N ARG A 331 9.94 11.96 15.16
CA ARG A 331 8.96 13.03 15.40
C ARG A 331 9.04 13.58 16.83
N ALA A 332 9.41 12.73 17.80
CA ALA A 332 9.69 13.19 19.16
C ALA A 332 11.16 13.62 19.31
N GLY A 333 11.41 14.65 20.14
CA GLY A 333 12.77 15.10 20.48
C GLY A 333 13.40 16.13 19.53
N ARG A 334 12.61 16.84 18.71
CA ARG A 334 13.09 17.89 17.78
C ARG A 334 13.40 19.25 18.41
N ARG A 335 13.36 19.36 19.75
CA ARG A 335 13.57 20.62 20.48
C ARG A 335 14.94 21.22 20.17
N GLN A 336 14.96 22.37 19.50
CA GLN A 336 16.16 23.19 19.43
C GLN A 336 16.34 23.94 20.77
N GLN A 337 17.49 23.70 21.41
CA GLN A 337 18.18 24.55 22.39
C GLN A 337 18.03 24.30 23.92
N LEU A 338 19.22 24.43 24.55
CA LEU A 338 19.55 24.92 25.90
C LEU A 338 19.46 24.02 27.14
N SER A 339 18.68 22.94 27.19
CA SER A 339 18.71 22.02 28.37
C SER A 339 19.36 20.68 28.03
N LYS A 340 20.59 20.44 28.52
CA LYS A 340 21.37 19.18 28.40
C LYS A 340 20.70 17.90 28.98
N GLN A 341 19.43 17.93 29.38
CA GLN A 341 18.81 16.88 30.20
C GLN A 341 17.45 16.34 29.72
N LYS A 342 16.91 16.75 28.56
CA LYS A 342 15.63 16.21 28.09
C LYS A 342 15.83 14.98 27.20
N GLN A 343 15.25 13.85 27.62
CA GLN A 343 15.18 12.59 26.87
C GLN A 343 13.88 12.56 26.03
N SER A 344 13.88 11.81 24.93
CA SER A 344 12.67 11.49 24.16
C SER A 344 12.40 9.99 24.19
N VAL A 345 11.12 9.59 24.12
CA VAL A 345 10.72 8.18 24.24
C VAL A 345 9.92 7.73 23.01
N ALA A 346 10.28 6.56 22.47
CA ALA A 346 9.50 5.86 21.45
C ALA A 346 9.07 4.48 21.99
N ILE A 347 7.75 4.22 22.02
CA ILE A 347 7.16 3.00 22.56
C ILE A 347 6.57 2.18 21.42
N ILE A 348 6.98 0.92 21.24
CA ILE A 348 6.38 -0.01 20.29
C ILE A 348 5.50 -0.98 21.08
N VAL A 349 4.20 -0.94 20.86
CA VAL A 349 3.23 -1.85 21.49
C VAL A 349 2.96 -3.00 20.53
N CYS A 350 3.58 -4.16 20.78
CA CYS A 350 3.51 -5.30 19.86
C CYS A 350 2.10 -5.91 19.80
N PHE A 351 1.69 -6.32 18.60
CA PHE A 351 0.57 -7.25 18.39
C PHE A 351 1.04 -8.70 18.44
N ASP A 352 0.09 -9.64 18.35
CA ASP A 352 0.39 -11.06 18.30
C ASP A 352 0.99 -11.51 16.95
N ALA A 353 1.09 -10.63 15.94
CA ALA A 353 1.58 -10.95 14.59
C ALA A 353 3.02 -11.50 14.57
N PRO A 354 3.44 -12.24 13.51
CA PRO A 354 4.70 -12.99 13.54
C PRO A 354 5.92 -12.11 13.74
N LEU A 355 5.94 -10.99 13.02
CA LEU A 355 7.02 -10.02 13.07
C LEU A 355 7.12 -9.32 14.43
N ASP A 356 5.97 -8.87 14.94
CA ASP A 356 5.84 -8.19 16.22
C ASP A 356 6.32 -9.09 17.37
N GLN A 357 5.91 -10.37 17.37
CA GLN A 357 6.30 -11.33 18.40
C GLN A 357 7.75 -11.80 18.26
N HIS A 358 8.30 -11.86 17.05
CA HIS A 358 9.71 -12.17 16.84
C HIS A 358 10.59 -11.10 17.52
N PHE A 359 10.37 -9.81 17.25
CA PHE A 359 11.17 -8.73 17.83
C PHE A 359 10.79 -8.37 19.28
N ALA A 360 9.61 -8.78 19.75
CA ALA A 360 9.27 -8.68 21.18
C ALA A 360 10.15 -9.56 22.07
N GLN A 361 10.75 -10.62 21.51
CA GLN A 361 11.66 -11.49 22.26
C GLN A 361 13.00 -10.79 22.51
N LYS A 362 13.45 -10.76 23.77
CA LYS A 362 14.68 -10.07 24.19
C LYS A 362 15.92 -10.42 23.35
N ARG A 363 16.04 -11.66 22.87
CA ARG A 363 17.16 -12.11 22.03
C ARG A 363 17.19 -11.48 20.63
N HIS A 364 16.03 -11.14 20.08
CA HIS A 364 15.87 -10.60 18.73
C HIS A 364 15.57 -9.10 18.73
N ALA A 365 15.18 -8.53 19.87
CA ALA A 365 14.88 -7.09 20.02
C ALA A 365 16.00 -6.18 19.49
N MET A 366 17.26 -6.54 19.72
CA MET A 366 18.40 -5.76 19.21
C MET A 366 18.61 -5.90 17.71
N GLU A 367 18.20 -7.03 17.11
CA GLU A 367 18.28 -7.25 15.67
C GLU A 367 17.44 -6.21 14.92
N LEU A 368 16.27 -5.83 15.45
CA LEU A 368 15.39 -4.81 14.85
C LEU A 368 16.13 -3.51 14.54
N PHE A 369 17.00 -3.06 15.45
CA PHE A 369 17.75 -1.80 15.32
C PHE A 369 19.04 -1.95 14.51
N GLN A 370 19.40 -3.18 14.12
CA GLN A 370 20.53 -3.50 13.25
C GLN A 370 20.10 -3.75 11.80
N LEU A 371 18.79 -3.88 11.55
CA LEU A 371 18.26 -4.05 10.21
C LEU A 371 18.57 -2.83 9.34
N GLU A 372 19.01 -3.11 8.11
CA GLU A 372 19.13 -2.08 7.09
C GLU A 372 17.74 -1.59 6.66
N PRO A 373 17.57 -0.28 6.40
CA PRO A 373 16.37 0.24 5.78
C PRO A 373 16.09 -0.43 4.44
N GLU A 374 14.82 -0.54 4.08
CA GLU A 374 14.37 -1.29 2.92
C GLU A 374 14.70 -0.60 1.59
N ALA A 375 14.80 -1.41 0.52
CA ALA A 375 14.90 -0.89 -0.83
C ALA A 375 13.55 -0.32 -1.31
N VAL A 376 13.63 0.79 -2.04
CA VAL A 376 12.50 1.43 -2.71
C VAL A 376 12.49 1.03 -4.18
N SER A 377 11.32 0.64 -4.68
CA SER A 377 11.13 0.30 -6.09
C SER A 377 10.04 1.16 -6.71
N LEU A 378 10.22 1.53 -7.97
CA LEU A 378 9.19 2.09 -8.84
C LEU A 378 9.45 1.64 -10.28
N ASN A 379 8.42 1.65 -11.13
CA ASN A 379 8.53 1.24 -12.53
C ASN A 379 7.99 2.35 -13.47
N PRO A 380 8.85 3.25 -13.99
CA PRO A 380 8.41 4.31 -14.89
C PRO A 380 7.94 3.78 -16.25
N MET A 381 8.35 2.56 -16.60
CA MET A 381 7.99 1.88 -17.85
C MET A 381 6.76 0.99 -17.68
N ASN A 382 6.01 1.12 -16.58
CA ASN A 382 4.69 0.51 -16.47
C ASN A 382 3.82 1.01 -17.64
N GLN A 383 3.41 0.08 -18.51
CA GLN A 383 2.77 0.39 -19.79
C GLN A 383 1.47 1.21 -19.62
N ARG A 384 0.72 0.96 -18.55
CA ARG A 384 -0.56 1.64 -18.29
C ARG A 384 -0.34 3.07 -17.81
N ILE A 385 0.55 3.24 -16.84
CA ILE A 385 0.93 4.55 -16.29
C ILE A 385 1.60 5.42 -17.36
N LEU A 386 2.57 4.84 -18.09
CA LEU A 386 3.24 5.51 -19.19
C LEU A 386 2.23 5.89 -20.28
N GLY A 387 1.30 5.01 -20.65
CA GLY A 387 0.25 5.30 -21.63
C GLY A 387 -0.62 6.49 -21.24
N GLN A 388 -1.06 6.58 -19.98
CA GLN A 388 -1.80 7.73 -19.47
C GLN A 388 -0.97 9.03 -19.56
N HIS A 389 0.31 8.96 -19.20
CA HIS A 389 1.19 10.14 -19.23
C HIS A 389 1.64 10.55 -20.64
N LEU A 390 1.75 9.63 -21.59
CA LEU A 390 1.99 9.95 -23.00
C LEU A 390 0.79 10.70 -23.61
N LEU A 391 -0.45 10.35 -23.24
CA LEU A 391 -1.63 11.13 -23.64
C LEU A 391 -1.59 12.56 -23.06
N CYS A 392 -1.11 12.71 -21.81
CA CYS A 392 -0.89 14.03 -21.23
C CYS A 392 0.16 14.80 -22.01
N ALA A 393 1.31 14.17 -22.28
CA ALA A 393 2.44 14.78 -22.97
C ALA A 393 2.08 15.20 -24.41
N ALA A 394 1.32 14.36 -25.13
CA ALA A 394 0.81 14.65 -26.48
C ALA A 394 -0.17 15.84 -26.51
N ARG A 395 -0.86 16.11 -25.40
CA ARG A 395 -1.74 17.28 -25.23
C ARG A 395 -0.93 18.57 -25.05
N GLU A 396 0.17 18.49 -24.31
CA GLU A 396 1.08 19.61 -24.05
C GLU A 396 1.82 20.01 -25.33
N SER A 397 2.39 19.03 -26.04
CA SER A 397 3.07 19.21 -27.32
C SER A 397 3.13 17.87 -28.06
N ALA A 398 3.15 17.88 -29.40
CA ALA A 398 3.20 16.64 -30.18
C ALA A 398 4.38 15.76 -29.76
N LEU A 399 4.18 14.46 -29.62
CA LEU A 399 5.21 13.51 -29.24
C LEU A 399 6.10 13.18 -30.44
N PHE A 400 7.39 12.97 -30.20
CA PHE A 400 8.38 12.55 -31.19
C PHE A 400 8.31 13.37 -32.50
N SER A 401 8.11 14.68 -32.37
CA SER A 401 7.81 15.58 -33.50
C SER A 401 8.97 16.51 -33.75
N SER A 402 9.59 16.42 -34.92
CA SER A 402 10.63 17.35 -35.37
C SER A 402 10.04 18.75 -35.56
N GLN A 403 8.78 18.87 -36.01
CA GLN A 403 8.06 20.15 -36.10
C GLN A 403 7.90 20.84 -34.74
N SER A 404 7.70 20.06 -33.68
CA SER A 404 7.51 20.59 -32.32
C SER A 404 8.81 20.64 -31.51
N GLY A 405 9.93 20.20 -32.09
CA GLY A 405 11.24 20.10 -31.42
C GLY A 405 11.31 19.05 -30.31
N THR A 406 10.40 18.07 -30.32
CA THR A 406 10.25 17.08 -29.23
C THR A 406 10.90 15.74 -29.53
N ASP A 407 11.21 15.44 -30.79
CA ASP A 407 11.82 14.18 -31.23
C ASP A 407 13.07 13.77 -30.42
N TYR A 408 14.08 14.65 -30.41
CA TYR A 408 15.30 14.43 -29.65
C TYR A 408 15.06 14.35 -28.14
N VAL A 409 14.11 15.12 -27.58
CA VAL A 409 13.88 15.14 -26.13
C VAL A 409 13.12 13.90 -25.67
N ASP A 410 12.10 13.49 -26.42
CA ASP A 410 11.22 12.37 -26.10
C ASP A 410 11.98 11.04 -26.11
N SER A 411 13.01 10.90 -26.95
CA SER A 411 13.86 9.69 -27.02
C SER A 411 14.66 9.42 -25.74
N PHE A 412 15.08 10.45 -25.01
CA PHE A 412 15.77 10.28 -23.72
C PHE A 412 14.79 10.25 -22.55
N VAL A 413 13.80 11.15 -22.58
CA VAL A 413 12.90 11.36 -21.45
C VAL A 413 11.90 10.21 -21.32
N PHE A 414 11.28 9.75 -22.41
CA PHE A 414 10.35 8.61 -22.39
C PHE A 414 11.00 7.31 -22.87
N GLY A 415 12.01 7.39 -23.72
CA GLY A 415 12.71 6.26 -24.32
C GLY A 415 12.63 6.26 -25.84
N ALA A 416 13.62 5.65 -26.48
CA ALA A 416 13.72 5.62 -27.94
C ALA A 416 12.59 4.80 -28.60
N LEU A 417 12.16 5.21 -29.80
CA LEU A 417 11.16 4.48 -30.60
C LEU A 417 11.71 3.16 -31.17
N ASN A 418 13.01 3.14 -31.47
CA ASN A 418 13.72 1.99 -31.99
C ASN A 418 14.72 1.48 -30.94
N ASN A 419 14.83 0.16 -30.80
CA ASN A 419 15.83 -0.46 -29.94
C ASN A 419 17.06 -0.79 -30.80
N THR A 420 18.27 -0.47 -30.33
CA THR A 420 19.52 -0.86 -30.99
C THR A 420 19.83 -2.35 -30.81
N ASN A 421 19.10 -3.04 -29.93
CA ASN A 421 19.28 -4.45 -29.63
C ASN A 421 18.55 -5.35 -30.65
N ILE A 422 19.32 -6.21 -31.32
CA ILE A 422 18.82 -7.28 -32.20
C ILE A 422 18.35 -8.44 -31.31
N THR A 423 17.13 -8.96 -31.54
CA THR A 423 16.68 -10.17 -30.82
C THR A 423 17.50 -11.39 -31.22
N GLU A 424 17.54 -12.45 -30.40
CA GLU A 424 18.20 -13.74 -30.76
C GLU A 424 17.71 -14.35 -32.09
N LYS A 425 16.59 -13.86 -32.64
CA LYS A 425 15.98 -14.27 -33.93
C LYS A 425 16.22 -13.30 -35.09
N GLY A 426 17.04 -12.26 -34.92
CA GLY A 426 17.37 -11.32 -36.00
C GLY A 426 16.29 -10.29 -36.33
N GLU A 427 15.22 -10.20 -35.54
CA GLU A 427 14.19 -9.15 -35.68
C GLU A 427 14.52 -7.95 -34.78
N PRO A 428 14.28 -6.69 -35.22
CA PRO A 428 14.47 -5.51 -34.38
C PRO A 428 13.51 -5.58 -33.19
N ALA A 429 14.04 -5.58 -31.97
CA ALA A 429 13.23 -5.59 -30.77
C ALA A 429 12.36 -4.32 -30.73
N THR A 430 11.03 -4.48 -30.64
CA THR A 430 10.13 -3.32 -30.47
C THR A 430 10.45 -2.62 -29.14
N SER A 431 10.68 -1.31 -29.17
CA SER A 431 10.96 -0.56 -27.95
C SER A 431 9.77 -0.59 -26.99
N GLU A 432 10.04 -0.47 -25.68
CA GLU A 432 8.99 -0.46 -24.66
C GLU A 432 7.98 0.68 -24.88
N VAL A 433 8.44 1.84 -25.35
CA VAL A 433 7.57 2.98 -25.68
C VAL A 433 6.67 2.64 -26.88
N SER A 434 7.21 1.98 -27.90
CA SER A 434 6.44 1.56 -29.07
C SER A 434 5.32 0.57 -28.71
N LYS A 435 5.57 -0.33 -27.74
CA LYS A 435 4.54 -1.24 -27.20
C LYS A 435 3.37 -0.48 -26.54
N VAL A 436 3.64 0.67 -25.92
CA VAL A 436 2.61 1.52 -25.31
C VAL A 436 1.88 2.40 -26.35
N LEU A 437 2.59 2.92 -27.34
CA LEU A 437 2.00 3.76 -28.39
C LEU A 437 1.02 2.97 -29.29
N PHE A 438 1.29 1.69 -29.56
CA PHE A 438 0.48 0.88 -30.47
C PHE A 438 -0.99 0.74 -30.03
N PRO A 439 -1.31 0.34 -28.77
CA PRO A 439 -2.69 0.36 -28.28
C PRO A 439 -3.36 1.73 -28.35
N LEU A 440 -2.65 2.80 -28.00
CA LEU A 440 -3.20 4.17 -28.03
C LEU A 440 -3.58 4.63 -29.45
N LEU A 441 -2.83 4.20 -30.46
CA LEU A 441 -3.16 4.42 -31.87
C LEU A 441 -4.36 3.58 -32.30
N LYS A 442 -4.38 2.29 -31.92
CA LYS A 442 -5.47 1.36 -32.23
C LYS A 442 -6.81 1.83 -31.65
N GLU A 443 -6.79 2.35 -30.44
CA GLU A 443 -7.94 2.92 -29.72
C GLU A 443 -8.31 4.34 -30.19
N ARG A 444 -7.61 4.88 -31.19
CA ARG A 444 -7.79 6.26 -31.71
C ARG A 444 -7.65 7.33 -30.64
N LYS A 445 -6.78 7.12 -29.65
CA LYS A 445 -6.42 8.15 -28.66
C LYS A 445 -5.29 9.05 -29.17
N LEU A 446 -4.39 8.49 -29.99
CA LEU A 446 -3.34 9.21 -30.72
C LEU A 446 -3.52 9.07 -32.24
N VAL A 447 -2.91 9.98 -33.00
CA VAL A 447 -2.85 9.98 -34.47
C VAL A 447 -1.41 10.20 -34.91
N LYS A 448 -0.98 9.44 -35.92
CA LYS A 448 0.30 9.67 -36.60
C LYS A 448 0.22 10.91 -37.48
N CYS A 449 1.20 11.80 -37.37
CA CYS A 449 1.38 12.93 -38.25
C CYS A 449 2.64 12.71 -39.09
N PRO A 450 2.51 12.60 -40.43
CA PRO A 450 3.69 12.55 -41.29
C PRO A 450 4.45 13.88 -41.21
N GLU A 451 5.76 13.81 -41.08
CA GLU A 451 6.64 14.98 -41.05
C GLU A 451 7.69 14.90 -42.18
N ASN A 452 8.31 16.04 -42.48
CA ASN A 452 9.32 16.13 -43.54
C ASN A 452 10.54 15.29 -43.16
N GLY A 453 11.11 14.53 -44.11
CA GLY A 453 12.32 13.72 -43.87
C GLY A 453 12.07 12.28 -43.41
N GLY A 454 10.83 11.77 -43.47
CA GLY A 454 10.52 10.37 -43.14
C GLY A 454 10.23 10.10 -41.66
N ASN A 455 10.48 11.08 -40.78
CA ASN A 455 10.11 11.02 -39.37
C ASN A 455 8.58 11.10 -39.15
N GLN A 456 8.11 10.46 -38.09
CA GLN A 456 6.69 10.40 -37.73
C GLN A 456 6.47 10.92 -36.31
N GLY A 457 5.71 12.01 -36.18
CA GLY A 457 5.25 12.52 -34.89
C GLY A 457 3.88 11.96 -34.50
N TYR A 458 3.50 12.12 -33.23
CA TYR A 458 2.20 11.70 -32.72
C TYR A 458 1.47 12.86 -32.05
N ARG A 459 0.18 13.03 -32.37
CA ARG A 459 -0.69 14.04 -31.76
C ARG A 459 -1.89 13.38 -31.11
N ILE A 460 -2.46 14.06 -30.11
CA ILE A 460 -3.72 13.62 -29.51
C ILE A 460 -4.85 13.66 -30.55
N HIS A 461 -5.68 12.62 -30.57
CA HIS A 461 -6.82 12.56 -31.49
C HIS A 461 -7.90 13.58 -31.10
N SER A 462 -8.61 14.15 -32.08
CA SER A 462 -9.64 15.18 -31.89
C SER A 462 -10.88 14.72 -31.11
N CYS A 463 -11.13 13.40 -31.05
CA CYS A 463 -12.21 12.78 -30.28
C CYS A 463 -11.96 12.79 -28.77
N MET A 464 -10.71 13.06 -28.33
CA MET A 464 -10.39 13.12 -26.92
C MET A 464 -11.03 14.38 -26.29
N PRO A 465 -11.66 14.27 -25.10
CA PRO A 465 -12.27 15.40 -24.42
C PRO A 465 -11.32 16.59 -24.25
N LYS A 466 -11.82 17.81 -24.48
CA LYS A 466 -11.02 19.04 -24.35
C LYS A 466 -10.51 19.26 -22.92
N LYS A 467 -11.35 18.93 -21.93
CA LYS A 467 -10.98 18.89 -20.51
C LYS A 467 -10.27 17.56 -20.26
N PHE A 468 -9.04 17.63 -19.79
CA PHE A 468 -8.22 16.44 -19.54
C PHE A 468 -8.87 15.64 -18.40
N ARG A 469 -9.05 14.33 -18.60
CA ARG A 469 -9.47 13.41 -17.52
C ARG A 469 -8.35 13.42 -16.48
N ALA A 470 -8.67 13.77 -15.23
CA ALA A 470 -7.68 13.80 -14.17
C ALA A 470 -7.13 12.38 -13.98
N VAL A 471 -5.83 12.18 -14.25
CA VAL A 471 -5.15 10.94 -13.91
C VAL A 471 -4.84 11.03 -12.42
N SER A 472 -5.32 10.07 -11.64
CA SER A 472 -4.93 9.95 -10.24
C SER A 472 -3.47 9.54 -10.18
N LEU A 473 -2.62 10.30 -9.49
CA LEU A 473 -1.22 9.88 -9.33
C LEU A 473 -1.10 8.74 -8.30
N ARG A 474 -2.05 8.64 -7.37
CA ARG A 474 -1.94 7.77 -6.17
C ARG A 474 -2.50 6.37 -6.38
N SER A 475 -3.36 6.23 -7.38
CA SER A 475 -3.96 4.95 -7.76
C SER A 475 -3.89 4.83 -9.27
N ILE A 476 -3.84 3.58 -9.72
CA ILE A 476 -4.03 3.26 -11.13
C ILE A 476 -5.52 3.44 -11.49
N CYS A 477 -6.41 3.40 -10.49
CA CYS A 477 -7.84 3.67 -10.64
C CYS A 477 -8.13 5.17 -10.66
N ASP A 478 -9.01 5.56 -11.59
CA ASP A 478 -9.46 6.96 -11.77
C ASP A 478 -10.68 7.33 -10.92
N GLU A 479 -11.20 6.42 -10.07
CA GLU A 479 -12.52 6.55 -9.45
C GLU A 479 -12.43 6.68 -7.92
N ASN A 480 -13.10 7.69 -7.35
CA ASN A 480 -13.26 7.91 -5.91
C ASN A 480 -14.75 7.97 -5.55
N TYR A 481 -15.07 7.55 -4.33
CA TYR A 481 -16.39 7.60 -3.71
C TYR A 481 -16.38 8.54 -2.51
N THR A 482 -17.47 9.26 -2.29
CA THR A 482 -17.64 10.12 -1.10
C THR A 482 -18.54 9.45 -0.07
N VAL A 483 -18.20 9.61 1.21
CA VAL A 483 -19.03 9.16 2.33
C VAL A 483 -19.80 10.35 2.87
N VAL A 484 -21.13 10.29 2.84
CA VAL A 484 -22.02 11.40 3.19
C VAL A 484 -22.90 11.02 4.37
N ALA A 485 -22.85 11.84 5.44
CA ALA A 485 -23.72 11.71 6.60
C ALA A 485 -25.09 12.34 6.32
N THR A 486 -26.17 11.54 6.41
CA THR A 486 -27.54 12.02 6.25
C THR A 486 -28.06 12.68 7.54
N LYS A 487 -28.74 13.82 7.41
CA LYS A 487 -29.19 14.65 8.56
C LYS A 487 -30.55 14.22 9.15
N ASN A 488 -31.34 13.40 8.46
CA ASN A 488 -32.68 12.98 8.90
C ASN A 488 -32.82 11.44 8.89
N ASP A 489 -33.55 10.90 9.88
CA ASP A 489 -34.05 9.51 9.92
C ASP A 489 -35.16 9.24 8.87
N ALA A 490 -35.51 10.24 8.05
CA ALA A 490 -36.52 10.11 7.01
C ALA A 490 -35.90 9.51 5.75
N ALA A 491 -36.58 8.52 5.17
CA ALA A 491 -36.23 7.71 4.00
C ALA A 491 -35.93 8.46 2.68
N ASN A 492 -35.76 9.78 2.72
CA ASN A 492 -35.32 10.58 1.59
C ASN A 492 -33.82 10.85 1.75
N ASP A 493 -33.00 9.94 1.21
CA ASP A 493 -31.57 10.08 0.98
C ASP A 493 -31.30 11.25 0.01
N THR A 494 -31.49 12.50 0.47
CA THR A 494 -31.12 13.68 -0.31
C THR A 494 -29.63 13.97 -0.18
N ILE A 495 -29.06 14.63 -1.19
CA ILE A 495 -27.62 14.95 -1.28
C ILE A 495 -27.19 16.04 -0.26
N ASP A 496 -28.12 16.58 0.53
CA ASP A 496 -27.88 17.65 1.53
C ASP A 496 -27.24 17.16 2.85
N GLY A 497 -26.29 16.23 2.75
CA GLY A 497 -25.53 15.66 3.87
C GLY A 497 -24.15 16.29 4.07
N GLU A 498 -23.54 16.04 5.22
CA GLU A 498 -22.15 16.42 5.51
C GLU A 498 -21.19 15.39 4.91
N VAL A 499 -20.19 15.82 4.13
CA VAL A 499 -19.16 14.93 3.59
C VAL A 499 -18.16 14.58 4.69
N LEU A 500 -18.07 13.30 5.03
CA LEU A 500 -17.17 12.80 6.07
C LEU A 500 -15.80 12.42 5.49
N ASP A 501 -15.78 11.79 4.30
CA ASP A 501 -14.62 11.06 3.81
C ASP A 501 -14.59 10.88 2.30
N GLU A 502 -13.39 10.57 1.78
CA GLU A 502 -13.17 10.11 0.42
C GLU A 502 -12.48 8.72 0.40
N ILE A 503 -13.09 7.78 -0.32
CA ILE A 503 -12.66 6.38 -0.44
C ILE A 503 -12.30 6.07 -1.90
N PRO A 504 -11.11 5.53 -2.19
CA PRO A 504 -10.78 5.03 -3.53
C PRO A 504 -11.72 3.90 -3.99
N GLY A 505 -12.04 3.86 -5.29
CA GLY A 505 -12.98 2.89 -5.87
C GLY A 505 -12.55 1.43 -5.70
N ASP A 506 -11.24 1.16 -5.64
CA ASP A 506 -10.69 -0.17 -5.36
C ASP A 506 -10.85 -0.62 -3.89
N LYS A 507 -11.26 0.29 -2.99
CA LYS A 507 -11.45 0.01 -1.55
C LYS A 507 -12.89 0.10 -1.10
N VAL A 508 -13.78 0.60 -1.96
CA VAL A 508 -15.15 0.96 -1.61
C VAL A 508 -15.95 -0.25 -1.10
N PHE A 509 -15.83 -1.40 -1.78
CA PHE A 509 -16.57 -2.61 -1.43
C PHE A 509 -16.07 -3.29 -0.15
N PHE A 510 -14.89 -2.94 0.35
CA PHE A 510 -14.30 -3.52 1.57
C PHE A 510 -14.49 -2.62 2.79
N GLN A 511 -14.76 -1.32 2.59
CA GLN A 511 -14.83 -0.33 3.68
C GLN A 511 -16.22 0.27 3.90
N VAL A 512 -16.99 0.46 2.82
CA VAL A 512 -18.29 1.16 2.86
C VAL A 512 -19.38 0.37 2.13
N TYR A 513 -19.36 -0.95 2.33
CA TYR A 513 -20.42 -1.85 1.87
C TYR A 513 -21.74 -1.63 2.65
N PRO A 514 -22.90 -2.02 2.10
CA PRO A 514 -24.17 -1.93 2.83
C PRO A 514 -24.09 -2.66 4.18
N THR A 515 -24.60 -2.06 5.25
CA THR A 515 -24.49 -2.52 6.65
C THR A 515 -23.13 -2.35 7.32
N ALA A 516 -22.13 -1.77 6.63
CA ALA A 516 -20.84 -1.52 7.26
C ALA A 516 -20.96 -0.55 8.45
N VAL A 517 -20.34 -0.91 9.57
CA VAL A 517 -20.09 0.01 10.69
C VAL A 517 -18.88 0.87 10.36
N TYR A 518 -19.13 2.15 10.10
CA TYR A 518 -18.13 3.14 9.74
C TYR A 518 -17.79 4.02 10.95
N LEU A 519 -16.50 4.33 11.12
CA LEU A 519 -16.00 5.12 12.24
C LEU A 519 -15.39 6.44 11.76
N TYR A 520 -15.78 7.55 12.40
CA TYR A 520 -15.28 8.89 12.12
C TYR A 520 -15.17 9.69 13.41
N GLN A 521 -13.95 10.07 13.82
CA GLN A 521 -13.67 10.82 15.06
C GLN A 521 -14.29 10.16 16.31
N ALA A 522 -14.08 8.84 16.46
CA ALA A 522 -14.68 8.00 17.52
C ALA A 522 -16.23 8.01 17.57
N GLN A 523 -16.90 8.50 16.53
CA GLN A 523 -18.34 8.39 16.35
C GLN A 523 -18.67 7.27 15.36
N GLU A 524 -19.71 6.51 15.67
CA GLU A 524 -20.16 5.39 14.85
C GLU A 524 -21.27 5.82 13.89
N TYR A 525 -21.16 5.32 12.66
CA TYR A 525 -22.10 5.48 11.58
C TYR A 525 -22.40 4.11 10.96
N LEU A 526 -23.62 3.92 10.47
CA LEU A 526 -24.03 2.75 9.71
C LEU A 526 -24.18 3.11 8.24
N ILE A 527 -23.50 2.39 7.35
CA ILE A 527 -23.68 2.54 5.91
C ILE A 527 -25.03 1.93 5.52
N THR A 528 -25.94 2.76 5.02
CA THR A 528 -27.29 2.36 4.64
C THR A 528 -27.37 1.93 3.18
N ARG A 529 -26.65 2.63 2.30
CA ARG A 529 -26.68 2.43 0.85
C ARG A 529 -25.37 2.84 0.20
N LEU A 530 -24.95 2.08 -0.81
CA LEU A 530 -23.84 2.41 -1.71
C LEU A 530 -24.38 2.62 -3.12
N ASP A 531 -24.24 3.84 -3.65
CA ASP A 531 -24.62 4.20 -5.01
C ASP A 531 -23.39 4.20 -5.92
N ASN A 532 -23.29 3.18 -6.78
CA ASN A 532 -22.16 3.03 -7.70
C ASN A 532 -22.20 3.98 -8.90
N ILE A 533 -23.39 4.51 -9.25
CA ILE A 533 -23.53 5.43 -10.39
C ILE A 533 -23.09 6.82 -9.98
N GLN A 534 -23.58 7.29 -8.82
CA GLN A 534 -23.22 8.60 -8.28
C GLN A 534 -21.88 8.60 -7.52
N ARG A 535 -21.37 7.40 -7.18
CA ARG A 535 -20.17 7.19 -6.35
C ARG A 535 -20.29 7.79 -4.95
N ILE A 536 -21.43 7.53 -4.30
CA ILE A 536 -21.74 8.03 -2.95
C ILE A 536 -22.09 6.86 -2.03
N ALA A 537 -21.50 6.84 -0.84
CA ALA A 537 -21.90 5.98 0.26
C ALA A 537 -22.67 6.79 1.30
N PHE A 538 -23.93 6.43 1.54
CA PHE A 538 -24.80 7.09 2.52
C PHE A 538 -24.58 6.47 3.89
N ALA A 539 -24.28 7.32 4.87
CA ALA A 539 -23.98 6.95 6.24
C ALA A 539 -24.98 7.60 7.20
N ARG A 540 -25.53 6.81 8.12
CA ARG A 540 -26.42 7.31 9.18
C ARG A 540 -25.70 7.27 10.53
N LYS A 541 -25.71 8.38 11.27
CA LYS A 541 -25.10 8.45 12.61
C LYS A 541 -25.84 7.53 13.59
N CYS A 542 -25.10 6.76 14.38
CA CYS A 542 -25.69 5.93 15.42
C CYS A 542 -25.96 6.76 16.69
N ASN A 543 -27.21 6.76 17.16
CA ASN A 543 -27.63 7.49 18.37
C ASN A 543 -27.14 6.81 19.66
N GLN A 544 -26.92 5.49 19.62
CA GLN A 544 -26.37 4.72 20.72
C GLN A 544 -25.12 3.96 20.25
N PRO A 545 -24.15 3.71 21.15
CA PRO A 545 -23.00 2.87 20.82
C PRO A 545 -23.46 1.47 20.41
N LEU A 546 -22.92 0.98 19.31
CA LEU A 546 -23.18 -0.38 18.84
C LEU A 546 -22.45 -1.39 19.73
N THR A 547 -23.07 -2.54 19.97
CA THR A 547 -22.42 -3.67 20.66
C THR A 547 -21.55 -4.51 19.73
N TYR A 548 -21.64 -4.27 18.41
CA TYR A 548 -21.00 -5.06 17.37
C TYR A 548 -20.24 -4.18 16.36
N PHE A 549 -19.39 -4.82 15.57
CA PHE A 549 -18.79 -4.25 14.37
C PHE A 549 -18.92 -5.23 13.21
N THR A 550 -18.65 -4.75 11.99
CA THR A 550 -18.70 -5.58 10.79
C THR A 550 -17.32 -5.79 10.16
N THR A 551 -17.17 -6.93 9.48
CA THR A 551 -16.05 -7.23 8.58
C THR A 551 -16.58 -7.66 7.22
N CYS A 552 -15.88 -7.29 6.15
CA CYS A 552 -16.20 -7.74 4.79
C CYS A 552 -15.99 -9.25 4.68
N ARG A 553 -16.86 -9.93 3.92
CA ARG A 553 -16.66 -11.31 3.47
C ARG A 553 -16.39 -11.28 1.97
N ASP A 554 -15.16 -11.60 1.62
CA ASP A 554 -14.70 -11.66 0.24
C ASP A 554 -13.84 -12.90 0.01
N PHE A 555 -13.76 -13.31 -1.24
CA PHE A 555 -12.80 -14.31 -1.68
C PHE A 555 -12.14 -13.86 -2.97
N THR A 556 -10.90 -14.31 -3.18
CA THR A 556 -10.07 -13.92 -4.32
C THR A 556 -9.61 -15.15 -5.06
N ASP A 557 -10.03 -15.27 -6.32
CA ASP A 557 -9.54 -16.28 -7.25
C ASP A 557 -8.30 -15.76 -7.98
N LEU A 558 -7.31 -16.64 -8.16
CA LEU A 558 -6.08 -16.33 -8.88
C LEU A 558 -5.83 -17.32 -10.02
N GLU A 559 -5.66 -16.79 -11.22
CA GLU A 559 -5.38 -17.56 -12.45
C GLU A 559 -4.09 -17.07 -13.11
N VAL A 560 -3.22 -17.99 -13.53
CA VAL A 560 -2.00 -17.62 -14.27
C VAL A 560 -2.36 -17.35 -15.72
N VAL A 561 -2.11 -16.12 -16.17
CA VAL A 561 -2.40 -15.68 -17.54
C VAL A 561 -1.19 -15.88 -18.44
N ARG A 562 0.00 -15.56 -17.94
CA ARG A 562 1.26 -15.67 -18.71
C ARG A 562 2.43 -15.93 -17.79
N ILE A 563 3.31 -16.85 -18.19
CA ILE A 563 4.60 -17.08 -17.52
C ILE A 563 5.67 -16.28 -18.28
N HIS A 564 6.42 -15.45 -17.57
CA HIS A 564 7.52 -14.64 -18.12
C HIS A 564 8.86 -15.36 -17.99
N SER A 565 9.14 -15.96 -16.82
CA SER A 565 10.38 -16.69 -16.58
C SER A 565 10.18 -17.82 -15.58
N THR A 566 10.95 -18.89 -15.75
CA THR A 566 11.02 -20.02 -14.81
C THR A 566 12.47 -20.34 -14.54
N THR A 567 12.88 -20.26 -13.28
CA THR A 567 14.26 -20.53 -12.82
C THR A 567 14.25 -21.60 -11.73
N LYS A 568 15.32 -22.39 -11.62
CA LYS A 568 15.48 -23.30 -10.47
C LYS A 568 15.83 -22.50 -9.22
N LEU A 569 15.29 -22.90 -8.08
CA LEU A 569 15.73 -22.39 -6.78
C LEU A 569 17.05 -23.08 -6.39
N GLY A 570 18.08 -22.32 -5.99
CA GLY A 570 19.40 -22.84 -5.59
C GLY A 570 20.45 -22.87 -6.72
N ARG A 571 21.74 -23.03 -6.35
CA ARG A 571 22.89 -22.98 -7.28
C ARG A 571 23.36 -24.36 -7.79
N SER A 572 22.93 -25.47 -7.19
CA SER A 572 23.45 -26.80 -7.54
C SER A 572 22.84 -27.37 -8.83
N SER A 573 23.73 -27.77 -9.74
CA SER A 573 23.43 -28.38 -11.05
C SER A 573 23.13 -29.89 -10.98
N GLU A 574 23.13 -30.51 -9.80
CA GLU A 574 23.18 -31.99 -9.72
C GLU A 574 21.81 -32.68 -9.74
N LYS A 575 20.70 -31.99 -9.41
CA LYS A 575 19.34 -32.61 -9.43
C LYS A 575 18.55 -32.30 -10.71
N PRO A 576 17.83 -33.30 -11.28
CA PRO A 576 16.99 -33.11 -12.46
C PRO A 576 15.86 -32.08 -12.20
N LYS A 577 15.38 -31.42 -13.26
CA LYS A 577 14.34 -30.37 -13.19
C LYS A 577 13.06 -30.83 -12.46
N CYS A 578 12.74 -32.12 -12.46
CA CYS A 578 11.53 -32.66 -11.84
C CYS A 578 11.59 -32.79 -10.30
N GLU A 579 12.76 -32.60 -9.69
CA GLU A 579 12.96 -32.80 -8.24
C GLU A 579 13.34 -31.53 -7.47
N SER A 580 13.44 -30.39 -8.16
CA SER A 580 13.81 -29.09 -7.56
C SER A 580 12.61 -28.14 -7.50
N ALA A 581 12.56 -27.28 -6.49
CA ALA A 581 11.62 -26.16 -6.49
C ALA A 581 11.93 -25.21 -7.64
N LEU A 582 10.88 -24.75 -8.31
CA LEU A 582 10.97 -23.76 -9.39
C LEU A 582 10.44 -22.42 -8.90
N VAL A 583 11.13 -21.35 -9.26
CA VAL A 583 10.68 -19.97 -9.09
C VAL A 583 10.13 -19.52 -10.44
N CYS A 584 8.83 -19.27 -10.49
CA CYS A 584 8.14 -18.78 -11.67
C CYS A 584 7.73 -17.33 -11.46
N VAL A 585 7.87 -16.50 -12.50
CA VAL A 585 7.43 -15.11 -12.53
C VAL A 585 6.51 -14.93 -13.72
N GLY A 586 5.40 -14.22 -13.53
CA GLY A 586 4.43 -14.00 -14.60
C GLY A 586 3.26 -13.12 -14.21
N THR A 587 2.34 -12.94 -15.16
CA THR A 587 1.10 -12.19 -14.97
C THR A 587 -0.02 -13.11 -14.51
N VAL A 588 -0.75 -12.67 -13.49
CA VAL A 588 -1.91 -13.35 -12.91
C VAL A 588 -3.17 -12.49 -13.01
N SER A 589 -4.31 -13.12 -13.24
CA SER A 589 -5.63 -12.52 -13.10
C SER A 589 -6.10 -12.72 -11.67
N ILE A 590 -6.50 -11.64 -11.01
CA ILE A 590 -6.95 -11.59 -9.62
C ILE A 590 -8.42 -11.17 -9.66
N LEU A 591 -9.32 -12.08 -9.29
CA LEU A 591 -10.76 -11.84 -9.28
C LEU A 591 -11.27 -11.89 -7.85
N THR A 592 -11.62 -10.72 -7.31
CA THR A 592 -12.17 -10.61 -5.96
C THR A 592 -13.68 -10.42 -6.01
N ARG A 593 -14.40 -11.19 -5.19
CA ARG A 593 -15.87 -11.09 -5.05
C ARG A 593 -16.22 -10.84 -3.59
N VAL A 594 -16.99 -9.78 -3.34
CA VAL A 594 -17.57 -9.51 -2.03
C VAL A 594 -18.94 -10.18 -1.96
N ILE A 595 -19.06 -11.15 -1.07
CA ILE A 595 -20.24 -12.01 -0.92
C ILE A 595 -21.10 -11.64 0.30
N GLY A 596 -20.64 -10.69 1.12
CA GLY A 596 -21.40 -10.19 2.25
C GLY A 596 -20.54 -9.56 3.33
N SER A 597 -21.03 -9.61 4.57
CA SER A 597 -20.30 -9.19 5.76
C SER A 597 -20.61 -10.06 6.97
N THR A 598 -19.70 -10.09 7.93
CA THR A 598 -19.87 -10.75 9.23
C THR A 598 -20.06 -9.70 10.31
N MET A 599 -20.98 -9.94 11.24
CA MET A 599 -21.18 -9.16 12.45
C MET A 599 -20.52 -9.86 13.65
N LEU A 600 -19.64 -9.14 14.33
CA LEU A 600 -18.90 -9.64 15.49
C LEU A 600 -19.15 -8.72 16.70
N GLU A 601 -19.40 -9.31 17.87
CA GLU A 601 -19.56 -8.58 19.12
C GLU A 601 -18.23 -7.92 19.54
N LYS A 602 -18.23 -6.62 19.83
CA LYS A 602 -17.01 -5.86 20.14
C LYS A 602 -16.24 -6.38 21.36
N ARG A 603 -16.96 -6.87 22.38
CA ARG A 603 -16.41 -7.26 23.69
C ARG A 603 -16.12 -8.75 23.83
N THR A 604 -16.34 -9.56 22.81
CA THR A 604 -16.03 -11.00 22.90
C THR A 604 -15.46 -11.51 21.59
N MET A 605 -15.56 -10.71 20.52
CA MET A 605 -15.35 -11.14 19.13
C MET A 605 -16.26 -12.31 18.74
N ARG A 606 -17.31 -12.58 19.52
CA ARG A 606 -18.26 -13.66 19.26
C ARG A 606 -19.02 -13.33 17.98
N PHE A 607 -19.13 -14.33 17.13
CA PHE A 607 -19.96 -14.29 15.95
C PHE A 607 -21.42 -14.02 16.32
N LEU A 608 -22.01 -12.97 15.73
CA LEU A 608 -23.42 -12.63 15.93
C LEU A 608 -24.28 -13.01 14.74
N GLY A 609 -23.74 -12.89 13.52
CA GLY A 609 -24.48 -13.19 12.30
C GLY A 609 -23.72 -12.79 11.04
N THR A 610 -24.35 -13.05 9.89
CA THR A 610 -23.86 -12.64 8.57
C THR A 610 -24.94 -11.88 7.83
N ASN A 611 -24.52 -10.94 6.99
CA ASN A 611 -25.37 -10.26 6.02
C ASN A 611 -24.89 -10.65 4.64
N ASP A 612 -25.74 -11.32 3.85
CA ASP A 612 -25.40 -11.72 2.49
C ASP A 612 -25.83 -10.65 1.49
N PHE A 613 -24.90 -10.22 0.65
CA PHE A 613 -25.15 -9.33 -0.47
C PHE A 613 -24.05 -9.56 -1.51
N SER A 614 -24.39 -9.36 -2.78
CA SER A 614 -23.42 -9.50 -3.86
C SER A 614 -23.12 -8.13 -4.44
N LEU A 615 -21.86 -7.73 -4.37
CA LEU A 615 -21.34 -6.54 -5.04
C LEU A 615 -20.70 -6.94 -6.38
N PRO A 616 -20.57 -6.01 -7.34
CA PRO A 616 -19.85 -6.28 -8.58
C PRO A 616 -18.47 -6.87 -8.31
N HIS A 617 -18.10 -7.90 -9.06
CA HIS A 617 -16.77 -8.49 -8.94
C HIS A 617 -15.71 -7.49 -9.42
N MET A 618 -14.55 -7.53 -8.77
CA MET A 618 -13.40 -6.72 -9.14
C MET A 618 -12.37 -7.63 -9.77
N GLN A 619 -12.07 -7.40 -11.05
CA GLN A 619 -10.99 -8.10 -11.73
C GLN A 619 -9.82 -7.16 -11.97
N SER A 620 -8.63 -7.63 -11.66
CA SER A 620 -7.38 -6.93 -11.97
C SER A 620 -6.34 -7.94 -12.47
N PHE A 621 -5.31 -7.43 -13.15
CA PHE A 621 -4.18 -8.23 -13.60
C PHE A 621 -2.94 -7.75 -12.88
N GLY A 622 -2.25 -8.61 -12.15
CA GLY A 622 -1.04 -8.29 -11.39
C GLY A 622 0.15 -9.11 -11.86
N GLU A 623 1.36 -8.68 -11.49
CA GLU A 623 2.54 -9.54 -11.57
C GLU A 623 2.61 -10.40 -10.31
N ALA A 624 3.13 -11.61 -10.45
CA ALA A 624 3.33 -12.53 -9.34
C ALA A 624 4.64 -13.31 -9.48
N VAL A 625 5.16 -13.72 -8.32
CA VAL A 625 6.16 -14.77 -8.18
C VAL A 625 5.53 -15.95 -7.46
N TRP A 626 5.77 -17.16 -7.92
CA TRP A 626 5.33 -18.36 -7.21
C TRP A 626 6.40 -19.44 -7.20
N LEU A 627 6.40 -20.20 -6.11
CA LEU A 627 7.23 -21.37 -5.91
C LEU A 627 6.44 -22.62 -6.27
N GLU A 628 6.86 -23.33 -7.31
CA GLU A 628 6.30 -24.65 -7.65
C GLU A 628 7.12 -25.75 -6.99
N PHE A 629 6.43 -26.70 -6.36
CA PHE A 629 7.07 -27.76 -5.59
C PHE A 629 7.04 -29.12 -6.32
N PRO A 630 8.05 -29.99 -6.11
CA PRO A 630 8.00 -31.37 -6.58
C PRO A 630 6.85 -32.16 -5.93
N VAL A 631 6.22 -33.06 -6.70
CA VAL A 631 5.16 -33.95 -6.20
C VAL A 631 5.65 -34.85 -5.06
N ALA A 632 6.94 -35.22 -5.07
CA ALA A 632 7.56 -36.01 -4.01
C ALA A 632 7.49 -35.33 -2.65
N LEU A 633 7.69 -34.00 -2.59
CA LEU A 633 7.57 -33.24 -1.35
C LEU A 633 6.14 -33.25 -0.82
N ARG A 634 5.16 -33.09 -1.71
CA ARG A 634 3.74 -33.18 -1.35
C ARG A 634 3.41 -34.54 -0.72
N LYS A 635 3.81 -35.64 -1.39
CA LYS A 635 3.62 -36.99 -0.85
C LYS A 635 4.30 -37.17 0.50
N GLN A 636 5.52 -36.65 0.66
CA GLN A 636 6.24 -36.72 1.92
C GLN A 636 5.47 -36.05 3.07
N VAL A 637 4.88 -34.87 2.84
CA VAL A 637 4.11 -34.16 3.86
C VAL A 637 2.79 -34.89 4.17
N GLU A 638 2.06 -35.34 3.14
CA GLU A 638 0.78 -36.04 3.29
C GLU A 638 0.96 -37.42 3.95
N GLU A 639 1.91 -38.24 3.48
CA GLU A 639 2.09 -39.64 3.89
C GLU A 639 2.84 -39.79 5.22
N ARG A 640 3.89 -39.01 5.49
CA ARG A 640 4.63 -39.11 6.77
C ARG A 640 3.90 -38.48 7.94
N GLY A 641 2.77 -37.81 7.70
CA GLY A 641 2.14 -36.95 8.70
C GLY A 641 0.64 -37.02 8.86
N GLY A 642 -0.11 -37.55 7.88
CA GLY A 642 -1.56 -37.34 7.84
C GLY A 642 -1.93 -35.85 7.76
N ARG A 643 -1.03 -35.04 7.19
CA ARG A 643 -1.07 -33.56 7.21
C ARG A 643 -1.68 -33.00 5.94
N SER A 644 -2.26 -31.81 6.03
CA SER A 644 -2.88 -31.16 4.87
C SER A 644 -1.84 -30.34 4.12
N TRP A 645 -1.44 -30.82 2.93
CA TRP A 645 -0.55 -30.08 2.04
C TRP A 645 -1.04 -28.66 1.75
N THR A 646 -2.34 -28.50 1.53
CA THR A 646 -2.95 -27.20 1.24
C THR A 646 -2.86 -26.24 2.43
N ALA A 647 -3.08 -26.75 3.65
CA ALA A 647 -2.98 -25.96 4.87
C ALA A 647 -1.51 -25.58 5.18
N ALA A 648 -0.56 -26.47 4.84
CA ALA A 648 0.86 -26.20 4.93
C ALA A 648 1.28 -25.03 4.02
N LEU A 649 0.89 -25.06 2.73
CA LEU A 649 1.20 -23.99 1.79
C LEU A 649 0.54 -22.66 2.17
N HIS A 650 -0.69 -22.70 2.69
CA HIS A 650 -1.39 -21.51 3.18
C HIS A 650 -0.62 -20.82 4.30
N GLY A 651 -0.13 -21.57 5.29
CA GLY A 651 0.70 -21.04 6.38
C GLY A 651 2.05 -20.48 5.90
N VAL A 652 2.67 -21.09 4.89
CA VAL A 652 3.89 -20.55 4.26
C VAL A 652 3.60 -19.24 3.53
N GLY A 653 2.50 -19.17 2.79
CA GLY A 653 2.06 -17.93 2.12
C GLY A 653 1.84 -16.78 3.09
N HIS A 654 1.21 -17.05 4.25
CA HIS A 654 1.03 -16.06 5.32
C HIS A 654 2.37 -15.51 5.81
N LEU A 655 3.34 -16.38 6.10
CA LEU A 655 4.68 -15.96 6.53
C LEU A 655 5.40 -15.14 5.46
N PHE A 656 5.34 -15.55 4.20
CA PHE A 656 6.02 -14.83 3.12
C PHE A 656 5.49 -13.41 2.94
N VAL A 657 4.17 -13.24 2.87
CA VAL A 657 3.54 -11.91 2.77
C VAL A 657 3.75 -11.11 4.06
N ALA A 658 3.83 -11.76 5.22
CA ALA A 658 4.14 -11.08 6.46
C ALA A 658 5.58 -10.56 6.52
N LEU A 659 6.55 -11.28 5.95
CA LEU A 659 7.98 -11.01 6.09
C LEU A 659 8.59 -10.24 4.92
N VAL A 660 7.95 -10.20 3.74
CA VAL A 660 8.48 -9.46 2.58
C VAL A 660 8.78 -7.99 2.89
N ARG A 661 8.00 -7.38 3.79
CA ARG A 661 8.15 -5.99 4.24
C ARG A 661 9.44 -5.71 5.02
N LEU A 662 10.15 -6.74 5.49
CA LEU A 662 11.46 -6.58 6.12
C LEU A 662 12.56 -6.24 5.12
N PHE A 663 12.33 -6.56 3.84
CA PHE A 663 13.36 -6.46 2.81
C PHE A 663 13.01 -5.43 1.74
N ILE A 664 11.72 -5.15 1.53
CA ILE A 664 11.22 -4.28 0.48
C ILE A 664 10.22 -3.31 1.08
N LEU A 665 10.33 -2.02 0.70
CA LEU A 665 9.45 -0.97 1.19
C LEU A 665 8.07 -1.06 0.52
N CYS A 666 7.17 -1.88 1.08
CA CYS A 666 5.79 -2.05 0.62
C CYS A 666 4.78 -2.06 1.78
N ASP A 667 3.53 -1.67 1.50
CA ASP A 667 2.43 -1.81 2.45
C ASP A 667 1.87 -3.25 2.41
N ALA A 668 1.25 -3.71 3.52
CA ALA A 668 0.65 -5.04 3.59
C ALA A 668 -0.46 -5.27 2.53
N GLU A 669 -1.05 -4.18 2.01
CA GLU A 669 -2.07 -4.22 0.97
C GLU A 669 -1.50 -4.26 -0.46
N ASP A 670 -0.19 -4.07 -0.63
CA ASP A 670 0.42 -4.09 -1.97
C ASP A 670 0.64 -5.50 -2.49
N VAL A 671 0.77 -6.47 -1.58
CA VAL A 671 1.08 -7.88 -1.86
C VAL A 671 0.03 -8.81 -1.24
N GLY A 672 -0.20 -9.95 -1.88
CA GLY A 672 -1.10 -10.99 -1.39
C GLY A 672 -0.55 -12.39 -1.65
N THR A 673 -1.17 -13.37 -0.99
CA THR A 673 -0.99 -14.80 -1.24
C THR A 673 -2.35 -15.43 -1.54
N GLU A 674 -2.36 -16.57 -2.23
CA GLU A 674 -3.58 -17.36 -2.40
C GLU A 674 -4.05 -17.86 -1.02
N HIS A 675 -5.34 -17.69 -0.74
CA HIS A 675 -6.00 -18.28 0.43
C HIS A 675 -6.84 -19.48 -0.02
N VAL A 676 -6.94 -20.48 0.85
CA VAL A 676 -7.68 -21.71 0.56
C VAL A 676 -9.14 -21.55 0.96
N ASN A 677 -10.04 -21.34 0.01
CA ASN A 677 -11.47 -21.15 0.28
C ASN A 677 -12.28 -22.39 -0.14
N GLU A 678 -13.31 -22.75 0.63
CA GLU A 678 -14.19 -23.91 0.36
C GLU A 678 -15.06 -23.74 -0.90
N PHE A 679 -15.34 -22.50 -1.30
CA PHE A 679 -16.08 -22.17 -2.52
C PHE A 679 -15.21 -22.24 -3.79
N GLU A 680 -13.89 -22.46 -3.66
CA GLU A 680 -13.01 -22.65 -4.81
C GLU A 680 -13.37 -23.94 -5.56
N GLN A 681 -13.79 -23.82 -6.82
CA GLN A 681 -14.09 -24.96 -7.68
C GLN A 681 -12.85 -25.47 -8.45
N ARG A 682 -11.73 -24.76 -8.36
CA ARG A 682 -10.49 -25.02 -9.11
C ARG A 682 -9.62 -26.09 -8.44
N VAL A 683 -8.80 -26.77 -9.24
CA VAL A 683 -7.75 -27.67 -8.72
C VAL A 683 -6.73 -26.82 -7.97
N LYS A 684 -6.53 -27.12 -6.68
CA LYS A 684 -5.57 -26.40 -5.83
C LYS A 684 -4.14 -26.61 -6.35
N PRO A 685 -3.46 -25.54 -6.79
CA PRO A 685 -2.15 -25.67 -7.44
C PRO A 685 -1.07 -26.04 -6.43
N ASN A 686 -0.04 -26.77 -6.89
CA ASN A 686 1.09 -27.18 -6.06
C ASN A 686 2.13 -26.05 -5.89
N ARG A 687 1.70 -24.89 -5.39
CA ARG A 687 2.52 -23.68 -5.33
C ARG A 687 2.19 -22.77 -4.16
N VAL A 688 3.16 -21.93 -3.79
CA VAL A 688 2.95 -20.74 -2.94
C VAL A 688 3.19 -19.51 -3.79
N THR A 689 2.24 -18.58 -3.76
CA THR A 689 2.24 -17.39 -4.63
C THR A 689 2.37 -16.13 -3.80
N ILE A 690 3.20 -15.19 -4.25
CA ILE A 690 3.21 -13.80 -3.80
C ILE A 690 2.87 -12.94 -5.02
N PHE A 691 1.73 -12.26 -4.99
CA PHE A 691 1.25 -11.46 -6.11
C PHE A 691 1.01 -10.02 -5.70
N GLU A 692 1.18 -9.10 -6.64
CA GLU A 692 0.83 -7.70 -6.43
C GLU A 692 -0.67 -7.50 -6.61
N ARG A 693 -1.33 -6.86 -5.64
CA ARG A 693 -2.78 -6.59 -5.70
C ARG A 693 -3.13 -5.44 -6.66
N ARG A 694 -2.14 -4.66 -7.09
CA ARG A 694 -2.35 -3.49 -7.95
C ARG A 694 -2.23 -3.85 -9.43
N GLU A 695 -3.18 -3.35 -10.23
CA GLU A 695 -3.29 -3.68 -11.65
C GLU A 695 -2.07 -3.23 -12.49
N GLY A 696 -1.46 -4.12 -13.26
CA GLY A 696 -0.31 -3.82 -14.13
C GLY A 696 1.05 -3.81 -13.41
N GLY A 697 1.08 -4.10 -12.11
CA GLY A 697 2.31 -4.21 -11.33
C GLY A 697 2.95 -2.86 -10.97
N SER A 698 3.37 -2.75 -9.72
CA SER A 698 4.12 -1.65 -9.11
C SER A 698 5.65 -1.83 -9.17
N GLY A 699 6.12 -3.02 -9.59
CA GLY A 699 7.55 -3.34 -9.69
C GLY A 699 8.13 -3.98 -8.43
N LEU A 700 7.29 -4.58 -7.58
CA LEU A 700 7.72 -5.29 -6.38
C LEU A 700 8.24 -6.68 -6.70
N VAL A 701 7.58 -7.42 -7.60
CA VAL A 701 7.93 -8.81 -7.93
C VAL A 701 9.40 -9.03 -8.28
N PRO A 702 10.06 -8.18 -9.11
CA PRO A 702 11.49 -8.32 -9.38
C PRO A 702 12.36 -8.17 -8.12
N GLU A 703 12.01 -7.28 -7.21
CA GLU A 703 12.72 -7.12 -5.93
C GLU A 703 12.45 -8.31 -5.00
N ILE A 704 11.21 -8.82 -4.97
CA ILE A 704 10.84 -10.00 -4.18
C ILE A 704 11.69 -11.20 -4.59
N VAL A 705 11.91 -11.39 -5.89
CA VAL A 705 12.75 -12.48 -6.41
C VAL A 705 14.21 -12.34 -5.93
N LYS A 706 14.76 -11.12 -5.87
CA LYS A 706 16.13 -10.88 -5.39
C LYS A 706 16.31 -11.21 -3.91
N VAL A 707 15.30 -10.91 -3.08
CA VAL A 707 15.35 -11.11 -1.62
C VAL A 707 14.77 -12.46 -1.17
N LEU A 708 14.23 -13.24 -2.09
CA LEU A 708 13.58 -14.54 -1.83
C LEU A 708 14.44 -15.49 -0.98
N PRO A 709 15.76 -15.62 -1.18
CA PRO A 709 16.63 -16.40 -0.29
C PRO A 709 16.55 -15.97 1.18
N LYS A 710 16.69 -14.66 1.45
CA LYS A 710 16.63 -14.07 2.80
C LYS A 710 15.23 -14.22 3.41
N LEU A 711 14.20 -14.11 2.57
CA LEU A 711 12.80 -14.31 2.98
C LEU A 711 12.54 -15.75 3.46
N ILE A 712 13.04 -16.75 2.72
CA ILE A 712 12.93 -18.16 3.07
C ILE A 712 13.64 -18.45 4.41
N GLU A 713 14.88 -17.96 4.56
CA GLU A 713 15.68 -18.11 5.78
C GLU A 713 14.96 -17.55 7.01
N LYS A 714 14.46 -16.31 6.91
CA LYS A 714 13.74 -15.67 8.03
C LYS A 714 12.41 -16.35 8.33
N ALA A 715 11.68 -16.80 7.31
CA ALA A 715 10.43 -17.54 7.50
C ALA A 715 10.66 -18.88 8.21
N TRP A 716 11.70 -19.62 7.83
CA TRP A 716 12.09 -20.85 8.50
C TRP A 716 12.50 -20.62 9.95
N ALA A 717 13.30 -19.58 10.24
CA ALA A 717 13.70 -19.23 11.59
C ALA A 717 12.48 -18.93 12.50
N ILE A 718 11.53 -18.11 12.04
CA ILE A 718 10.34 -17.78 12.84
C ILE A 718 9.44 -19.00 13.06
N ALA A 719 9.23 -19.83 12.02
CA ALA A 719 8.38 -21.00 12.14
C ALA A 719 8.98 -22.08 13.07
N SER A 720 10.29 -22.29 12.99
CA SER A 720 11.02 -23.31 13.78
C SER A 720 11.19 -22.93 15.25
N GLU A 721 11.41 -21.65 15.56
CA GLU A 721 11.59 -21.16 16.92
C GLU A 721 10.27 -21.05 17.70
N CYS A 722 9.14 -20.97 17.00
CA CYS A 722 7.83 -20.91 17.63
C CYS A 722 7.47 -22.26 18.29
N LEU A 723 6.93 -22.24 19.51
CA LEU A 723 6.61 -23.48 20.27
C LEU A 723 5.14 -23.95 20.14
N CYS A 724 4.28 -23.26 19.39
CA CYS A 724 2.88 -23.66 19.24
C CYS A 724 2.71 -24.98 18.44
N SER A 725 1.61 -25.70 18.67
CA SER A 725 1.27 -26.95 17.95
C SER A 725 0.71 -26.67 16.56
N ASP A 726 -0.38 -25.90 16.50
CA ASP A 726 -1.27 -25.82 15.33
C ASP A 726 -1.02 -24.57 14.46
N GLY A 727 -0.12 -23.69 14.91
CA GLY A 727 0.09 -22.37 14.32
C GLY A 727 -0.61 -21.29 15.13
N CYS A 728 0.09 -20.18 15.35
CA CYS A 728 -0.41 -19.04 16.11
C CYS A 728 -0.14 -17.73 15.36
N PRO A 729 -0.69 -16.60 15.82
CA PRO A 729 -0.37 -15.28 15.29
C PRO A 729 1.12 -14.99 15.22
N ALA A 730 1.95 -15.59 16.09
CA ALA A 730 3.40 -15.38 16.09
C ALA A 730 4.15 -16.15 14.99
N CYS A 731 3.49 -17.01 14.21
CA CYS A 731 4.11 -17.75 13.11
C CYS A 731 3.28 -17.74 11.83
N ILE A 732 2.35 -18.67 11.67
CA ILE A 732 1.71 -18.94 10.37
C ILE A 732 0.31 -18.36 10.23
N GLN A 733 -0.24 -17.71 11.26
CA GLN A 733 -1.53 -17.03 11.14
C GLN A 733 -1.35 -15.61 10.59
N SER A 734 -2.34 -15.17 9.81
CA SER A 734 -2.39 -13.82 9.25
C SER A 734 -3.69 -13.14 9.67
N SER A 735 -3.61 -11.88 10.11
CA SER A 735 -4.78 -11.05 10.38
C SER A 735 -5.54 -10.68 9.10
N GLY A 736 -4.91 -10.82 7.93
CA GLY A 736 -5.51 -10.55 6.62
C GLY A 736 -6.05 -11.79 5.91
N CYS A 737 -6.11 -12.95 6.59
CA CYS A 737 -6.65 -14.18 6.02
C CYS A 737 -8.17 -14.05 5.82
N SER A 738 -8.64 -14.16 4.58
CA SER A 738 -10.09 -14.13 4.27
C SER A 738 -10.86 -15.31 4.88
N GLU A 739 -10.13 -16.38 5.19
CA GLU A 739 -10.66 -17.66 5.69
C GLU A 739 -10.50 -17.79 7.21
N TYR A 740 -10.27 -16.67 7.90
CA TYR A 740 -10.15 -16.60 9.37
C TYR A 740 -9.14 -17.60 9.97
N ASN A 741 -8.09 -17.94 9.22
CA ASN A 741 -7.04 -18.88 9.61
C ASN A 741 -7.52 -20.32 9.90
N HIS A 742 -8.72 -20.72 9.44
CA HIS A 742 -9.27 -22.05 9.72
C HIS A 742 -8.49 -23.21 9.08
N VAL A 743 -7.79 -22.95 7.96
CA VAL A 743 -7.08 -23.97 7.18
C VAL A 743 -5.57 -23.77 7.29
N LEU A 744 -4.96 -24.21 8.39
CA LEU A 744 -3.53 -24.08 8.66
C LEU A 744 -2.92 -25.36 9.24
N ASP A 745 -1.65 -25.63 8.90
CA ASP A 745 -0.88 -26.77 9.43
C ASP A 745 0.57 -26.36 9.62
N LYS A 746 0.97 -26.05 10.86
CA LYS A 746 2.32 -25.58 11.18
C LYS A 746 3.40 -26.61 10.90
N GLN A 747 3.18 -27.87 11.26
CA GLN A 747 4.19 -28.91 11.08
C GLN A 747 4.41 -29.18 9.58
N GLY A 748 3.33 -29.17 8.79
CA GLY A 748 3.42 -29.21 7.34
C GLY A 748 4.15 -27.98 6.78
N SER A 749 3.82 -26.76 7.23
CA SER A 749 4.52 -25.54 6.82
C SER A 749 6.01 -25.59 7.14
N LEU A 750 6.40 -26.13 8.29
CA LEU A 750 7.80 -26.27 8.69
C LEU A 750 8.57 -27.22 7.77
N GLN A 751 7.99 -28.36 7.40
CA GLN A 751 8.60 -29.29 6.44
C GLN A 751 8.83 -28.66 5.06
N VAL A 752 7.88 -27.83 4.60
CA VAL A 752 8.03 -27.08 3.35
C VAL A 752 9.15 -26.04 3.47
N LEU A 753 9.21 -25.30 4.58
CA LEU A 753 10.24 -24.29 4.84
C LEU A 753 11.63 -24.91 5.02
N GLU A 754 11.74 -26.06 5.69
CA GLU A 754 12.99 -26.82 5.83
C GLU A 754 13.53 -27.27 4.46
N TYR A 755 12.64 -27.78 3.60
CA TYR A 755 13.01 -28.12 2.22
C TYR A 755 13.53 -26.89 1.46
N LEU A 756 12.82 -25.77 1.50
CA LEU A 756 13.25 -24.53 0.84
C LEU A 756 14.56 -23.99 1.40
N HIS A 757 14.71 -23.97 2.72
CA HIS A 757 15.91 -23.52 3.41
C HIS A 757 17.12 -24.39 3.06
N SER A 758 16.95 -25.71 2.98
CA SER A 758 18.02 -26.63 2.58
C SER A 758 18.55 -26.37 1.17
N ILE A 759 17.71 -25.86 0.26
CA ILE A 759 18.09 -25.54 -1.12
C ILE A 759 18.82 -24.20 -1.22
N VAL A 760 18.45 -23.24 -0.38
CA VAL A 760 19.00 -21.88 -0.42
C VAL A 760 20.35 -21.78 0.30
N THR A 761 20.57 -22.64 1.31
CA THR A 761 21.81 -22.67 2.11
C THR A 761 22.92 -23.52 1.48
N THR A 762 22.59 -24.44 0.57
CA THR A 762 23.53 -25.19 -0.27
C THR A 762 23.87 -24.45 -1.56
#